data_AF-A0A4Y1Z965-F1
#
_entry.id   AF-A0A4Y1Z965-F1
#
_cell.length_a   1.000
_cell.length_b   1.000
_cell.length_c   1.000
_cell.angle_alpha   90.00
_cell.angle_beta   90.00
_cell.angle_gamma   90.00
#
_symmetry.space_group_name_H-M   'P 1'
#
loop_
_entity.id
_entity.type
_entity.pdbx_description
1 polymer ?
#
loop_
_entity_poly.entity_id
_entity_poly.type
_entity_poly.pdbx_seq_one_letter_code
_entity_poly.pdbx_strand_id
1 'polypeptide(L)'
;MAAVLLKLMEDQQNLRKQAGHQSSGRKVASTAARTAERGRLHREEVLTNRLIDRFSWLQKKESDRERSGHKRMMQTEWTLKNDGSWFVLEMKSGVDRLYVVKDIRDFILSVIDQTSFTFTKKFSFDPLEHGFLPEDQAVIDLLGKQMNYRNYRNLQYAYTGRRTVNDDRQFTIPPALFPELLTKLQSCSVFLADRYWGRKQAVVHEHELPFALRLDERSDAHYEVDLSDLEGCQYLDEYGCLIKDGELYPLSDAQSAFASHLVSIVRYDGLSALPIGKDQIEPFLSQVAPGLKKISQLSISDQVSDRIASYPLHAKVLLDRAGEQLTVQLEYHYGDAMVKPFENDRSINSDKQIFIRDVDKEQRIMDLLESAPLTMNNRKVCADGEEAICTFLFETLPKLEDLAEILMTNAVKAFVLPAQNTPFASIDVDSGGNWLEVNFQIEGIAEDHIERILQSLVEKKRYYRLPSGAFIPLEDEAFASVGQMLDELNISKNELQNHQLKLPMYRGGQLESILGEQHAGIGISKVFRRFLNRLKNPDLIDFDVPESLHAQLRDYQFYGYQWMKTLGHYGLGGILADEMGLGKTIQTIAFLLSEKEKDSTTQPVLIVSPASLIYNWKNELAKFAPDLHAVVASGTVQEREDLYQQEAKPDLWITSYQTLRQDIGTYENQEFSTLILDEAQTIKNLTQRRRNPSVKSRPGIALR
;
A
#
# COMPACT_ATOMS: atom_id res chain seq x y z
N MET A 1 -17.00 -16.65 23.74
CA MET A 1 -17.25 -16.43 22.29
C MET A 1 -18.69 -15.97 22.05
N ALA A 2 -18.99 -14.67 22.07
CA ALA A 2 -20.31 -14.13 21.69
C ALA A 2 -20.30 -12.64 21.24
N ALA A 3 -19.11 -12.02 21.07
CA ALA A 3 -18.98 -10.57 20.88
C ALA A 3 -18.41 -10.14 19.51
N VAL A 4 -17.91 -11.07 18.69
CA VAL A 4 -17.16 -10.76 17.45
C VAL A 4 -18.04 -10.78 16.19
N LEU A 5 -19.22 -11.40 16.23
CA LEU A 5 -20.09 -11.60 15.06
C LEU A 5 -21.13 -10.48 14.82
N LEU A 6 -21.14 -9.42 15.63
CA LEU A 6 -22.18 -8.37 15.59
C LEU A 6 -21.78 -7.08 14.87
N LYS A 7 -20.57 -6.97 14.31
CA LYS A 7 -20.05 -5.71 13.74
C LYS A 7 -19.91 -5.68 12.21
N LEU A 8 -20.45 -6.70 11.51
CA LEU A 8 -20.26 -6.88 10.05
C LEU A 8 -21.57 -6.89 9.23
N MET A 9 -22.72 -6.53 9.82
CA MET A 9 -24.04 -6.61 9.14
C MET A 9 -24.82 -5.29 9.05
N GLU A 10 -24.31 -4.15 9.54
CA GLU A 10 -25.03 -2.86 9.48
C GLU A 10 -24.74 -2.01 8.22
N ASP A 11 -23.59 -2.19 7.54
CA ASP A 11 -23.15 -1.27 6.47
C ASP A 11 -23.73 -1.53 5.06
N GLN A 12 -24.57 -2.56 4.88
CA GLN A 12 -25.04 -2.99 3.54
C GLN A 12 -26.38 -2.37 3.08
N GLN A 13 -27.09 -1.55 3.88
CA GLN A 13 -28.46 -1.10 3.55
C GLN A 13 -28.62 0.34 3.02
N ASN A 14 -27.58 1.18 2.98
CA ASN A 14 -27.74 2.62 2.71
C ASN A 14 -27.51 3.10 1.25
N LEU A 15 -27.31 2.21 0.27
CA LEU A 15 -26.81 2.58 -1.08
C LEU A 15 -27.81 2.43 -2.26
N ARG A 16 -29.14 2.53 -2.04
CA ARG A 16 -30.16 2.39 -3.11
C ARG A 16 -31.32 3.40 -3.10
N LYS A 17 -31.05 4.71 -3.00
CA LYS A 17 -32.04 5.77 -3.34
C LYS A 17 -31.38 7.06 -3.87
N GLN A 18 -31.20 7.19 -5.19
CA GLN A 18 -31.22 8.45 -5.97
C GLN A 18 -30.87 8.23 -7.46
N ALA A 19 -31.81 8.47 -8.39
CA ALA A 19 -31.57 8.81 -9.81
C ALA A 19 -32.89 9.09 -10.58
N GLY A 20 -32.97 10.21 -11.34
CA GLY A 20 -34.01 10.43 -12.36
C GLY A 20 -34.27 11.90 -12.75
N HIS A 21 -34.71 12.13 -14.03
CA HIS A 21 -35.10 13.40 -14.70
C HIS A 21 -33.94 14.30 -15.23
N GLN A 22 -34.01 15.05 -16.35
CA GLN A 22 -34.95 15.19 -17.51
C GLN A 22 -34.25 15.88 -18.76
N SER A 23 -34.99 16.37 -19.79
CA SER A 23 -34.50 16.90 -21.11
C SER A 23 -35.01 18.34 -21.43
N SER A 24 -34.85 19.06 -22.58
CA SER A 24 -34.45 18.80 -24.00
C SER A 24 -34.10 20.13 -24.77
N GLY A 25 -33.73 20.12 -26.08
CA GLY A 25 -33.61 21.37 -26.91
C GLY A 25 -33.18 21.22 -28.39
N ARG A 26 -33.61 22.11 -29.32
CA ARG A 26 -33.35 22.02 -30.79
C ARG A 26 -33.48 23.35 -31.60
N LYS A 27 -32.74 23.47 -32.72
CA LYS A 27 -32.87 24.34 -33.95
C LYS A 27 -32.08 25.67 -34.02
N VAL A 28 -31.24 25.84 -35.07
CA VAL A 28 -31.26 26.89 -36.15
C VAL A 28 -30.32 26.43 -37.30
N ALA A 29 -30.78 26.31 -38.56
CA ALA A 29 -29.93 26.23 -39.76
C ALA A 29 -30.74 26.28 -41.07
N SER A 30 -30.41 27.18 -42.01
CA SER A 30 -30.94 27.12 -43.40
C SER A 30 -30.07 27.81 -44.47
N THR A 31 -29.25 28.81 -44.13
CA THR A 31 -28.48 29.58 -45.14
C THR A 31 -27.16 28.94 -45.59
N ALA A 32 -26.54 28.10 -44.75
CA ALA A 32 -25.27 27.42 -45.07
C ALA A 32 -25.42 26.27 -46.09
N ALA A 33 -26.65 25.82 -46.37
CA ALA A 33 -26.92 24.63 -47.16
C ALA A 33 -26.43 24.74 -48.63
N ARG A 34 -26.71 25.87 -49.30
CA ARG A 34 -26.46 26.02 -50.75
C ARG A 34 -24.98 26.06 -51.13
N THR A 35 -24.11 26.60 -50.27
CA THR A 35 -22.66 26.61 -50.50
C THR A 35 -22.04 25.25 -50.19
N ALA A 36 -22.59 24.53 -49.19
CA ALA A 36 -22.20 23.16 -48.89
C ALA A 36 -22.59 22.19 -50.02
N GLU A 37 -23.74 22.41 -50.67
CA GLU A 37 -24.27 21.58 -51.75
C GLU A 37 -23.33 21.47 -52.96
N ARG A 38 -22.72 22.59 -53.40
CA ARG A 38 -21.72 22.60 -54.48
C ARG A 38 -20.41 21.89 -54.11
N GLY A 39 -19.91 22.11 -52.89
CA GLY A 39 -18.72 21.41 -52.38
C GLY A 39 -18.96 19.93 -52.10
N ARG A 40 -20.21 19.54 -51.87
CA ARG A 40 -20.66 18.16 -51.69
C ARG A 40 -20.72 17.40 -53.02
N LEU A 41 -21.31 17.99 -54.06
CA LEU A 41 -21.35 17.39 -55.41
C LEU A 41 -19.95 17.05 -55.94
N HIS A 42 -18.98 17.97 -55.83
CA HIS A 42 -17.61 17.70 -56.27
C HIS A 42 -16.92 16.61 -55.44
N ARG A 43 -17.22 16.52 -54.13
CA ARG A 43 -16.74 15.40 -53.29
C ARG A 43 -17.40 14.07 -53.64
N GLU A 44 -18.69 14.08 -53.98
CA GLU A 44 -19.43 12.88 -54.38
C GLU A 44 -18.91 12.35 -55.73
N GLU A 45 -18.55 13.21 -56.68
CA GLU A 45 -17.81 12.82 -57.91
C GLU A 45 -16.44 12.22 -57.59
N VAL A 46 -15.61 12.87 -56.76
CA VAL A 46 -14.27 12.36 -56.39
C VAL A 46 -14.35 11.03 -55.66
N LEU A 47 -15.30 10.86 -54.73
CA LEU A 47 -15.52 9.59 -54.02
C LEU A 47 -16.01 8.49 -54.96
N THR A 48 -16.89 8.81 -55.91
CA THR A 48 -17.40 7.85 -56.91
C THR A 48 -16.27 7.41 -57.84
N ASN A 49 -15.44 8.35 -58.33
CA ASN A 49 -14.28 8.02 -59.15
C ASN A 49 -13.23 7.20 -58.39
N ARG A 50 -12.95 7.50 -57.11
CA ARG A 50 -12.09 6.64 -56.27
C ARG A 50 -12.65 5.22 -56.11
N LEU A 51 -13.97 5.06 -55.99
CA LEU A 51 -14.62 3.75 -55.93
C LEU A 51 -14.49 2.98 -57.25
N ILE A 52 -14.71 3.66 -58.38
CA ILE A 52 -14.57 3.09 -59.73
C ILE A 52 -13.11 2.70 -59.99
N ASP A 53 -12.14 3.57 -59.71
CA ASP A 53 -10.70 3.29 -59.84
C ASP A 53 -10.29 2.08 -58.99
N ARG A 54 -10.73 2.01 -57.73
CA ARG A 54 -10.39 0.93 -56.80
C ARG A 54 -10.98 -0.42 -57.21
N PHE A 55 -12.23 -0.45 -57.67
CA PHE A 55 -12.83 -1.69 -58.21
C PHE A 55 -12.18 -2.11 -59.54
N SER A 56 -11.85 -1.14 -60.40
CA SER A 56 -11.12 -1.39 -61.66
C SER A 56 -9.70 -1.92 -61.41
N TRP A 57 -9.03 -1.41 -60.37
CA TRP A 57 -7.73 -1.90 -59.91
C TRP A 57 -7.82 -3.33 -59.34
N LEU A 58 -8.84 -3.66 -58.55
CA LEU A 58 -9.03 -5.02 -58.05
C LEU A 58 -9.20 -6.04 -59.21
N GLN A 59 -10.01 -5.70 -60.22
CA GLN A 59 -10.21 -6.55 -61.40
C GLN A 59 -8.96 -6.65 -62.29
N LYS A 60 -8.22 -5.55 -62.47
CA LYS A 60 -6.92 -5.58 -63.18
C LYS A 60 -5.86 -6.38 -62.41
N LYS A 61 -5.83 -6.31 -61.08
CA LYS A 61 -4.85 -7.02 -60.24
C LYS A 61 -5.00 -8.55 -60.28
N GLU A 62 -6.20 -9.06 -60.55
CA GLU A 62 -6.42 -10.48 -60.85
C GLU A 62 -5.93 -10.85 -62.28
N SER A 63 -5.97 -9.90 -63.21
CA SER A 63 -5.57 -10.07 -64.61
C SER A 63 -4.05 -9.91 -64.85
N ASP A 64 -3.39 -9.00 -64.14
CA ASP A 64 -1.98 -8.60 -64.34
C ASP A 64 -0.96 -9.43 -63.53
N ARG A 65 -1.38 -10.53 -62.88
CA ARG A 65 -0.44 -11.44 -62.17
C ARG A 65 0.65 -12.04 -63.08
N GLU A 66 0.46 -11.99 -64.40
CA GLU A 66 1.42 -12.50 -65.40
C GLU A 66 2.30 -11.41 -66.05
N ARG A 67 2.20 -10.13 -65.64
CA ARG A 67 3.06 -9.05 -66.14
C ARG A 67 3.73 -8.26 -65.02
N SER A 68 4.93 -8.71 -64.63
CA SER A 68 5.85 -7.93 -63.79
C SER A 68 6.45 -6.75 -64.58
N GLY A 69 5.64 -5.71 -64.79
CA GLY A 69 6.11 -4.41 -65.26
C GLY A 69 6.96 -3.73 -64.18
N HIS A 70 8.15 -3.25 -64.55
CA HIS A 70 8.96 -2.45 -63.64
C HIS A 70 8.28 -1.08 -63.43
N LYS A 71 7.68 -0.88 -62.25
CA LYS A 71 7.10 0.41 -61.89
C LYS A 71 8.17 1.50 -61.92
N ARG A 72 7.82 2.66 -62.49
CA ARG A 72 8.71 3.83 -62.48
C ARG A 72 8.69 4.43 -61.07
N MET A 73 9.86 4.49 -60.44
CA MET A 73 9.98 5.07 -59.11
C MET A 73 9.81 6.59 -59.17
N MET A 74 8.89 7.11 -58.36
CA MET A 74 8.75 8.53 -58.10
C MET A 74 9.77 8.95 -57.06
N GLN A 75 10.51 10.01 -57.37
CA GLN A 75 11.31 10.73 -56.40
C GLN A 75 10.38 11.62 -55.58
N THR A 76 10.59 11.68 -54.26
CA THR A 76 9.87 12.61 -53.39
C THR A 76 10.85 13.54 -52.68
N GLU A 77 10.45 14.80 -52.55
CA GLU A 77 11.19 15.84 -51.85
C GLU A 77 10.27 16.42 -50.78
N TRP A 78 10.68 16.33 -49.53
CA TRP A 78 9.94 16.84 -48.38
C TRP A 78 10.51 18.21 -47.99
N THR A 79 9.63 19.14 -47.62
CA THR A 79 10.03 20.45 -47.09
C THR A 79 9.34 20.67 -45.75
N LEU A 80 10.11 20.60 -44.68
CA LEU A 80 9.67 20.86 -43.31
C LEU A 80 9.83 22.35 -43.02
N LYS A 81 8.74 23.02 -42.66
CA LYS A 81 8.73 24.47 -42.36
C LYS A 81 8.35 24.72 -40.91
N ASN A 82 9.03 25.68 -40.30
CA ASN A 82 8.58 26.30 -39.05
C ASN A 82 7.71 27.53 -39.40
N ASP A 83 6.47 27.60 -38.91
CA ASP A 83 5.63 28.82 -39.03
C ASP A 83 5.63 29.68 -37.76
N GLY A 84 6.51 29.38 -36.79
CA GLY A 84 6.69 30.11 -35.54
C GLY A 84 5.95 29.53 -34.34
N SER A 85 5.15 28.47 -34.55
CA SER A 85 4.47 27.72 -33.46
C SER A 85 4.27 26.24 -33.80
N TRP A 86 4.17 25.91 -35.10
CA TRP A 86 3.97 24.53 -35.56
C TRP A 86 4.92 24.19 -36.70
N PHE A 87 5.33 22.92 -36.75
CA PHE A 87 5.99 22.34 -37.91
C PHE A 87 4.93 21.94 -38.96
N VAL A 88 5.13 22.36 -40.21
CA VAL A 88 4.29 21.98 -41.35
C VAL A 88 5.13 21.33 -42.45
N LEU A 89 4.61 20.24 -43.02
CA LEU A 89 5.26 19.47 -44.06
C LEU A 89 4.62 19.76 -45.42
N GLU A 90 5.44 20.12 -46.41
CA GLU A 90 5.08 20.11 -47.82
C GLU A 90 5.82 19.00 -48.54
N MET A 91 5.27 18.50 -49.65
CA MET A 91 5.95 17.54 -50.51
C MET A 91 5.93 17.96 -51.99
N LYS A 92 6.95 17.55 -52.73
CA LYS A 92 6.96 17.49 -54.19
C LYS A 92 7.24 16.05 -54.61
N SER A 93 6.59 15.56 -55.66
CA SER A 93 6.82 14.20 -56.14
C SER A 93 6.69 14.09 -57.66
N GLY A 94 7.39 13.14 -58.27
CA GLY A 94 7.36 12.90 -59.71
C GLY A 94 8.49 11.98 -60.18
N VAL A 95 8.44 11.55 -61.45
CA VAL A 95 9.44 10.64 -62.03
C VAL A 95 10.60 11.41 -62.65
N ASP A 96 10.34 12.10 -63.77
CA ASP A 96 11.38 12.86 -64.51
C ASP A 96 11.49 14.33 -64.05
N ARG A 97 10.48 14.81 -63.32
CA ARG A 97 10.40 16.16 -62.75
C ARG A 97 9.52 16.14 -61.51
N LEU A 98 9.99 16.76 -60.43
CA LEU A 98 9.22 16.95 -59.20
C LEU A 98 8.10 17.99 -59.41
N TYR A 99 6.85 17.58 -59.16
CA TYR A 99 5.69 18.46 -59.16
C TYR A 99 5.30 18.81 -57.72
N VAL A 100 4.95 20.08 -57.47
CA VAL A 100 4.40 20.51 -56.18
C VAL A 100 3.03 19.85 -55.99
N VAL A 101 2.88 19.13 -54.88
CA VAL A 101 1.61 18.50 -54.51
C VAL A 101 0.68 19.57 -53.97
N LYS A 102 -0.50 19.72 -54.59
CA LYS A 102 -1.45 20.81 -54.26
C LYS A 102 -2.37 20.48 -53.10
N ASP A 103 -2.74 19.21 -52.96
CA ASP A 103 -3.39 18.66 -51.77
C ASP A 103 -2.57 17.46 -51.30
N ILE A 104 -1.82 17.64 -50.21
CA ILE A 104 -0.96 16.59 -49.66
C ILE A 104 -1.80 15.45 -49.03
N ARG A 105 -2.99 15.78 -48.53
CA ARG A 105 -3.87 14.82 -47.83
C ARG A 105 -4.57 13.92 -48.83
N ASP A 106 -5.18 14.49 -49.86
CA ASP A 106 -5.83 13.73 -50.91
C ASP A 106 -4.82 12.90 -51.73
N PHE A 107 -3.59 13.38 -51.94
CA PHE A 107 -2.55 12.59 -52.59
C PHE A 107 -2.13 11.37 -51.75
N ILE A 108 -1.82 11.55 -50.46
CA ILE A 108 -1.46 10.45 -49.55
C ILE A 108 -2.59 9.41 -49.47
N LEU A 109 -3.85 9.85 -49.34
CA LEU A 109 -5.00 8.95 -49.39
C LEU A 109 -5.12 8.22 -50.73
N SER A 110 -4.89 8.89 -51.87
CA SER A 110 -4.90 8.23 -53.18
C SER A 110 -3.81 7.16 -53.33
N VAL A 111 -2.62 7.36 -52.75
CA VAL A 111 -1.55 6.35 -52.72
C VAL A 111 -1.97 5.12 -51.89
N ILE A 112 -2.55 5.33 -50.70
CA ILE A 112 -2.98 4.25 -49.80
C ILE A 112 -4.16 3.47 -50.37
N ASP A 113 -5.16 4.17 -50.93
CA ASP A 113 -6.34 3.55 -51.54
C ASP A 113 -6.05 2.93 -52.92
N GLN A 114 -4.83 3.10 -53.46
CA GLN A 114 -4.41 2.65 -54.79
C GLN A 114 -5.33 3.21 -55.89
N THR A 115 -5.51 4.53 -55.90
CA THR A 115 -6.30 5.27 -56.91
C THR A 115 -5.43 6.27 -57.66
N SER A 116 -5.88 6.71 -58.84
CA SER A 116 -5.15 7.71 -59.62
C SER A 116 -5.22 9.11 -58.97
N PHE A 117 -4.16 9.92 -59.14
CA PHE A 117 -4.15 11.31 -58.65
C PHE A 117 -3.53 12.27 -59.68
N THR A 118 -4.26 13.30 -60.07
CA THR A 118 -3.84 14.22 -61.14
C THR A 118 -3.09 15.44 -60.60
N PHE A 119 -1.80 15.56 -60.90
CA PHE A 119 -1.01 16.76 -60.57
C PHE A 119 -1.25 17.90 -61.57
N THR A 120 -1.25 17.57 -62.86
CA THR A 120 -1.45 18.50 -63.97
C THR A 120 -2.15 17.80 -65.13
N LYS A 121 -2.66 18.55 -66.11
CA LYS A 121 -3.21 17.98 -67.36
C LYS A 121 -2.23 17.12 -68.18
N LYS A 122 -0.94 17.06 -67.80
CA LYS A 122 0.13 16.29 -68.46
C LYS A 122 0.78 15.23 -67.57
N PHE A 123 0.40 15.14 -66.29
CA PHE A 123 0.99 14.18 -65.35
C PHE A 123 0.02 13.84 -64.22
N SER A 124 -0.19 12.54 -64.06
CA SER A 124 -0.98 11.94 -62.98
C SER A 124 -0.21 10.75 -62.41
N PHE A 125 -0.31 10.54 -61.11
CA PHE A 125 0.07 9.29 -60.46
C PHE A 125 -0.92 8.20 -60.86
N ASP A 126 -0.38 7.08 -61.33
CA ASP A 126 -1.11 5.82 -61.53
C ASP A 126 -0.42 4.73 -60.69
N PRO A 127 -1.09 4.12 -59.70
CA PRO A 127 -0.55 3.05 -58.86
C PRO A 127 -0.08 1.79 -59.61
N LEU A 128 -0.53 1.55 -60.85
CA LEU A 128 -0.08 0.44 -61.67
C LEU A 128 1.29 0.72 -62.30
N GLU A 129 1.53 1.96 -62.74
CA GLU A 129 2.77 2.36 -63.41
C GLU A 129 3.85 2.93 -62.46
N HIS A 130 3.44 3.43 -61.29
CA HIS A 130 4.29 4.21 -60.39
C HIS A 130 4.46 3.54 -59.01
N GLY A 131 5.67 3.66 -58.45
CA GLY A 131 6.01 3.28 -57.08
C GLY A 131 6.83 4.36 -56.39
N PHE A 132 7.09 4.21 -55.09
CA PHE A 132 7.96 5.09 -54.31
C PHE A 132 9.19 4.33 -53.82
N LEU A 133 10.24 5.07 -53.45
CA LEU A 133 11.34 4.50 -52.67
C LEU A 133 10.80 3.99 -51.31
N PRO A 134 11.37 2.90 -50.73
CA PRO A 134 10.89 2.34 -49.46
C PRO A 134 10.84 3.36 -48.31
N GLU A 135 11.79 4.28 -48.29
CA GLU A 135 11.94 5.35 -47.29
C GLU A 135 10.77 6.36 -47.41
N ASP A 136 10.51 6.86 -48.62
CA ASP A 136 9.39 7.75 -48.90
C ASP A 136 8.04 7.07 -48.66
N GLN A 137 7.90 5.79 -49.01
CA GLN A 137 6.69 5.01 -48.75
C GLN A 137 6.43 4.88 -47.25
N ALA A 138 7.47 4.68 -46.42
CA ALA A 138 7.34 4.58 -44.98
C ALA A 138 6.85 5.90 -44.34
N VAL A 139 7.25 7.05 -44.88
CA VAL A 139 6.73 8.38 -44.48
C VAL A 139 5.27 8.55 -44.91
N ILE A 140 4.93 8.21 -46.16
CA ILE A 140 3.56 8.27 -46.70
C ILE A 140 2.60 7.38 -45.89
N ASP A 141 3.00 6.16 -45.55
CA ASP A 141 2.20 5.21 -44.77
C ASP A 141 1.98 5.69 -43.33
N LEU A 142 2.99 6.34 -42.71
CA LEU A 142 2.87 6.92 -41.38
C LEU A 142 1.85 8.07 -41.35
N LEU A 143 1.99 9.03 -42.27
CA LEU A 143 1.05 10.15 -42.41
C LEU A 143 -0.37 9.63 -42.71
N GLY A 144 -0.47 8.60 -43.54
CA GLY A 144 -1.71 7.89 -43.87
C GLY A 144 -2.45 7.29 -42.69
N LYS A 145 -1.74 6.56 -41.82
CA LYS A 145 -2.30 5.97 -40.59
C LYS A 145 -2.94 7.03 -39.70
N GLN A 146 -2.28 8.18 -39.56
CA GLN A 146 -2.77 9.30 -38.74
C GLN A 146 -3.98 10.00 -39.38
N MET A 147 -4.01 10.17 -40.70
CA MET A 147 -5.17 10.72 -41.42
C MET A 147 -6.45 9.87 -41.28
N ASN A 148 -6.31 8.54 -41.14
CA ASN A 148 -7.44 7.63 -40.95
C ASN A 148 -8.08 7.73 -39.54
N TYR A 149 -7.37 8.31 -38.56
CA TYR A 149 -7.97 8.63 -37.27
C TYR A 149 -8.93 9.83 -37.43
N ARG A 150 -10.25 9.60 -37.26
CA ARG A 150 -11.33 10.56 -37.56
C ARG A 150 -11.19 11.97 -36.94
N ASN A 151 -10.30 12.14 -35.95
CA ASN A 151 -10.07 13.40 -35.25
C ASN A 151 -9.04 14.33 -35.93
N TYR A 152 -8.23 13.89 -36.91
CA TYR A 152 -7.16 14.73 -37.48
C TYR A 152 -7.67 16.07 -38.04
N ARG A 153 -8.83 16.09 -38.72
CA ARG A 153 -9.45 17.35 -39.17
C ARG A 153 -9.80 18.29 -38.01
N ASN A 154 -10.33 17.76 -36.90
CA ASN A 154 -10.68 18.58 -35.74
C ASN A 154 -9.43 19.12 -35.04
N LEU A 155 -8.35 18.33 -34.97
CA LEU A 155 -7.04 18.76 -34.50
C LEU A 155 -6.48 19.91 -35.35
N GLN A 156 -6.52 19.80 -36.69
CA GLN A 156 -6.07 20.86 -37.59
C GLN A 156 -6.83 22.19 -37.35
N TYR A 157 -8.15 22.14 -37.13
CA TYR A 157 -8.95 23.32 -36.77
C TYR A 157 -8.62 23.88 -35.38
N ALA A 158 -8.27 23.03 -34.41
CA ALA A 158 -7.92 23.44 -33.05
C ALA A 158 -6.57 24.18 -32.98
N TYR A 159 -5.57 23.74 -33.75
CA TYR A 159 -4.20 24.29 -33.68
C TYR A 159 -3.96 25.54 -34.54
N THR A 160 -4.72 25.74 -35.63
CA THR A 160 -4.45 26.82 -36.61
C THR A 160 -5.43 28.00 -36.54
N GLY A 161 -6.61 27.83 -35.95
CA GLY A 161 -7.58 28.90 -35.66
C GLY A 161 -8.22 29.63 -36.85
N ARG A 162 -7.73 29.46 -38.10
CA ARG A 162 -8.26 30.11 -39.31
C ARG A 162 -8.16 29.20 -40.54
N ARG A 163 -9.20 29.18 -41.37
CA ARG A 163 -9.08 28.71 -42.76
C ARG A 163 -8.33 29.74 -43.61
N THR A 164 -7.14 29.39 -44.08
CA THR A 164 -6.49 30.06 -45.22
C THR A 164 -6.52 29.15 -46.45
N VAL A 165 -6.67 29.75 -47.63
CA VAL A 165 -6.94 29.05 -48.91
C VAL A 165 -5.76 28.18 -49.43
N ASN A 166 -4.62 28.16 -48.72
CA ASN A 166 -3.43 27.35 -49.03
C ASN A 166 -3.25 26.11 -48.12
N ASP A 167 -4.15 25.88 -47.16
CA ASP A 167 -4.03 24.86 -46.09
C ASP A 167 -4.10 23.40 -46.59
N ASP A 168 -4.47 23.17 -47.85
CA ASP A 168 -4.49 21.82 -48.45
C ASP A 168 -3.09 21.36 -48.92
N ARG A 169 -2.15 22.27 -49.19
CA ARG A 169 -0.78 21.93 -49.61
C ARG A 169 0.12 21.49 -48.44
N GLN A 170 -0.27 21.80 -47.21
CA GLN A 170 0.54 21.62 -46.01
C GLN A 170 -0.08 20.58 -45.07
N PHE A 171 0.78 19.80 -44.42
CA PHE A 171 0.40 18.88 -43.35
C PHE A 171 1.01 19.37 -42.03
N THR A 172 0.18 19.88 -41.14
CA THR A 172 0.59 20.27 -39.77
C THR A 172 0.96 19.02 -38.99
N ILE A 173 2.22 18.90 -38.56
CA ILE A 173 2.69 17.71 -37.85
C ILE A 173 2.22 17.82 -36.38
N PRO A 174 1.37 16.90 -35.87
CA PRO A 174 1.04 16.90 -34.45
C PRO A 174 2.27 16.56 -33.60
N PRO A 175 2.47 17.21 -32.43
CA PRO A 175 3.55 16.89 -31.48
C PRO A 175 3.83 15.39 -31.29
N ALA A 176 2.78 14.62 -30.98
CA ALA A 176 2.89 13.17 -30.73
C ALA A 176 3.34 12.33 -31.95
N LEU A 177 3.29 12.89 -33.17
CA LEU A 177 3.78 12.24 -34.39
C LEU A 177 5.24 12.60 -34.70
N PHE A 178 5.74 13.72 -34.16
CA PHE A 178 6.99 14.32 -34.59
C PHE A 178 8.21 13.41 -34.40
N PRO A 179 8.41 12.69 -33.27
CA PRO A 179 9.57 11.80 -33.12
C PRO A 179 9.60 10.68 -34.16
N GLU A 180 8.50 9.93 -34.33
CA GLU A 180 8.45 8.82 -35.30
C GLU A 180 8.59 9.31 -36.75
N LEU A 181 8.03 10.48 -37.05
CA LEU A 181 8.14 11.10 -38.37
C LEU A 181 9.56 11.58 -38.65
N LEU A 182 10.23 12.19 -37.68
CA LEU A 182 11.59 12.72 -37.83
C LEU A 182 12.60 11.60 -38.13
N THR A 183 12.55 10.49 -37.40
CA THR A 183 13.41 9.32 -37.66
C THR A 183 13.22 8.76 -39.07
N LYS A 184 11.99 8.71 -39.59
CA LYS A 184 11.76 8.25 -40.99
C LYS A 184 12.19 9.29 -42.03
N LEU A 185 12.04 10.57 -41.72
CA LEU A 185 12.44 11.68 -42.58
C LEU A 185 13.97 11.77 -42.76
N GLN A 186 14.79 11.35 -41.79
CA GLN A 186 16.26 11.34 -41.94
C GLN A 186 16.75 10.53 -43.17
N SER A 187 16.03 9.47 -43.55
CA SER A 187 16.34 8.62 -44.70
C SER A 187 15.84 9.18 -46.04
N CYS A 188 15.12 10.31 -46.03
CA CYS A 188 14.48 10.91 -47.20
C CYS A 188 15.18 12.19 -47.67
N SER A 189 14.81 12.68 -48.86
CA SER A 189 15.27 13.99 -49.36
C SER A 189 14.49 15.11 -48.66
N VAL A 190 14.99 15.57 -47.50
CA VAL A 190 14.31 16.54 -46.63
C VAL A 190 15.04 17.88 -46.58
N PHE A 191 14.27 18.94 -46.71
CA PHE A 191 14.75 20.31 -46.61
C PHE A 191 14.03 21.02 -45.46
N LEU A 192 14.80 21.61 -44.55
CA LEU A 192 14.25 22.56 -43.59
C LEU A 192 14.09 23.91 -44.31
N ALA A 193 13.01 24.63 -44.04
CA ALA A 193 12.80 25.98 -44.56
C ALA A 193 12.16 26.92 -43.54
N ASP A 194 12.80 28.06 -43.31
CA ASP A 194 12.40 29.08 -42.32
C ASP A 194 12.61 30.49 -42.90
N ARG A 195 11.97 31.48 -42.28
CA ARG A 195 11.98 32.89 -42.67
C ARG A 195 13.37 33.55 -42.50
N TYR A 196 14.23 33.00 -41.64
CA TYR A 196 15.51 33.60 -41.26
C TYR A 196 16.71 33.15 -42.11
N TRP A 197 16.82 31.85 -42.41
CA TRP A 197 18.00 31.25 -43.08
C TRP A 197 17.67 30.53 -44.40
N GLY A 198 16.44 30.68 -44.91
CA GLY A 198 16.05 30.24 -46.24
C GLY A 198 15.69 28.75 -46.29
N ARG A 199 16.14 28.04 -47.33
CA ARG A 199 15.93 26.60 -47.52
C ARG A 199 17.28 25.88 -47.52
N LYS A 200 17.50 24.99 -46.55
CA LYS A 200 18.69 24.14 -46.42
C LYS A 200 18.28 22.66 -46.43
N GLN A 201 19.23 21.77 -46.67
CA GLN A 201 19.02 20.34 -46.39
C GLN A 201 18.91 20.15 -44.88
N ALA A 202 17.94 19.37 -44.41
CA ALA A 202 17.76 19.13 -42.99
C ALA A 202 18.84 18.15 -42.48
N VAL A 203 19.53 18.52 -41.40
CA VAL A 203 20.38 17.63 -40.61
C VAL A 203 19.73 17.48 -39.23
N VAL A 204 19.73 16.26 -38.69
CA VAL A 204 19.17 15.95 -37.36
C VAL A 204 20.29 15.41 -36.50
N HIS A 205 20.51 16.04 -35.36
CA HIS A 205 21.51 15.63 -34.37
C HIS A 205 20.80 14.98 -33.19
N GLU A 206 20.91 13.65 -33.09
CA GLU A 206 20.34 12.91 -31.96
C GLU A 206 21.32 12.96 -30.77
N HIS A 207 20.81 13.38 -29.61
CA HIS A 207 21.52 13.42 -28.31
C HIS A 207 22.72 14.38 -28.19
N GLU A 208 23.08 15.12 -29.25
CA GLU A 208 24.03 16.24 -29.19
C GLU A 208 23.29 17.56 -28.92
N LEU A 209 23.96 18.50 -28.25
CA LEU A 209 23.48 19.88 -28.09
C LEU A 209 24.33 20.84 -28.92
N PRO A 210 23.73 21.87 -29.55
CA PRO A 210 24.46 22.83 -30.39
C PRO A 210 25.12 23.98 -29.61
N PHE A 211 25.26 23.82 -28.29
CA PHE A 211 25.82 24.81 -27.38
C PHE A 211 26.64 24.12 -26.28
N ALA A 212 27.83 24.66 -26.01
CA ALA A 212 28.54 24.42 -24.76
C ALA A 212 28.21 25.53 -23.77
N LEU A 213 28.29 25.23 -22.47
CA LEU A 213 28.24 26.23 -21.41
C LEU A 213 29.63 26.35 -20.80
N ARG A 214 30.03 27.57 -20.46
CA ARG A 214 31.34 27.82 -19.86
C ARG A 214 31.21 28.71 -18.64
N LEU A 215 31.75 28.27 -17.51
CA LEU A 215 31.83 29.05 -16.27
C LEU A 215 33.21 29.73 -16.18
N ASP A 216 33.21 31.06 -16.20
CA ASP A 216 34.40 31.90 -16.09
C ASP A 216 34.36 32.84 -14.88
N GLU A 217 35.54 33.34 -14.49
CA GLU A 217 35.69 34.41 -13.51
C GLU A 217 35.84 35.76 -14.23
N ARG A 218 35.02 36.72 -13.84
CA ARG A 218 35.05 38.12 -14.26
C ARG A 218 35.75 38.97 -13.19
N SER A 219 36.27 40.12 -13.61
CA SER A 219 36.95 41.12 -12.75
C SER A 219 36.22 41.37 -11.42
N ASP A 220 37.00 41.51 -10.34
CA ASP A 220 36.54 41.57 -8.93
C ASP A 220 35.91 40.27 -8.38
N ALA A 221 36.22 39.12 -8.98
CA ALA A 221 35.79 37.79 -8.54
C ALA A 221 34.26 37.61 -8.49
N HIS A 222 33.59 38.20 -9.47
CA HIS A 222 32.26 37.75 -9.91
C HIS A 222 32.44 36.59 -10.88
N TYR A 223 31.46 35.69 -10.96
CA TYR A 223 31.49 34.58 -11.92
C TYR A 223 30.42 34.80 -12.98
N GLU A 224 30.59 34.23 -14.17
CA GLU A 224 29.53 34.22 -15.17
C GLU A 224 29.50 32.92 -15.98
N VAL A 225 28.29 32.50 -16.36
CA VAL A 225 28.10 31.42 -17.34
C VAL A 225 27.93 32.07 -18.70
N ASP A 226 28.85 31.78 -19.62
CA ASP A 226 28.73 32.16 -21.02
C ASP A 226 27.53 31.45 -21.66
N LEU A 227 26.64 32.23 -22.25
CA LEU A 227 25.45 31.80 -22.99
C LEU A 227 25.53 32.17 -24.48
N SER A 228 26.66 32.70 -24.96
CA SER A 228 26.83 33.19 -26.34
C SER A 228 26.55 32.10 -27.38
N ASP A 229 26.85 30.84 -27.06
CA ASP A 229 26.55 29.67 -27.90
C ASP A 229 25.04 29.41 -28.11
N LEU A 230 24.15 30.01 -27.32
CA LEU A 230 22.70 29.94 -27.46
C LEU A 230 22.13 31.06 -28.34
N GLU A 231 22.94 32.03 -28.77
CA GLU A 231 22.49 33.06 -29.71
C GLU A 231 22.05 32.43 -31.03
N GLY A 232 20.94 32.95 -31.59
CA GLY A 232 20.32 32.42 -32.81
C GLY A 232 19.47 31.16 -32.62
N CYS A 233 19.64 30.38 -31.55
CA CYS A 233 18.84 29.18 -31.28
C CYS A 233 17.33 29.49 -31.17
N GLN A 234 16.48 28.67 -31.78
CA GLN A 234 15.01 28.67 -31.62
C GLN A 234 14.59 27.40 -30.90
N TYR A 235 13.87 27.51 -29.77
CA TYR A 235 13.26 26.35 -29.12
C TYR A 235 11.76 26.29 -29.45
N LEU A 236 11.24 25.09 -29.77
CA LEU A 236 9.82 24.84 -29.97
C LEU A 236 9.30 23.93 -28.84
N ASP A 237 8.65 24.54 -27.86
CA ASP A 237 8.11 23.88 -26.65
C ASP A 237 7.28 22.63 -27.00
N GLU A 238 6.31 22.78 -27.92
CA GLU A 238 5.38 21.74 -28.37
C GLU A 238 6.07 20.52 -28.99
N TYR A 239 7.33 20.61 -29.42
CA TYR A 239 8.05 19.54 -30.12
C TYR A 239 9.31 19.06 -29.40
N GLY A 240 9.67 19.65 -28.25
CA GLY A 240 10.90 19.31 -27.52
C GLY A 240 12.16 19.45 -28.39
N CYS A 241 12.20 20.45 -29.27
CA CYS A 241 13.20 20.53 -30.34
C CYS A 241 13.84 21.91 -30.44
N LEU A 242 15.17 21.94 -30.53
CA LEU A 242 15.97 23.14 -30.73
C LEU A 242 16.42 23.23 -32.20
N ILE A 243 16.39 24.43 -32.77
CA ILE A 243 16.83 24.71 -34.14
C ILE A 243 17.99 25.72 -34.07
N LYS A 244 19.14 25.40 -34.66
CA LYS A 244 20.28 26.32 -34.86
C LYS A 244 20.77 26.18 -36.30
N ASP A 245 21.06 27.30 -36.96
CA ASP A 245 21.59 27.39 -38.33
C ASP A 245 20.91 26.58 -39.46
N GLY A 246 19.71 26.03 -39.23
CA GLY A 246 18.97 25.19 -40.18
C GLY A 246 19.04 23.68 -39.90
N GLU A 247 19.59 23.31 -38.75
CA GLU A 247 19.73 21.95 -38.24
C GLU A 247 18.77 21.73 -37.05
N LEU A 248 18.36 20.47 -36.82
CA LEU A 248 17.40 20.08 -35.79
C LEU A 248 18.07 19.28 -34.69
N TYR A 249 17.79 19.64 -33.44
CA TYR A 249 18.33 19.02 -32.23
C TYR A 249 17.17 18.59 -31.33
N PRO A 250 16.65 17.34 -31.48
CA PRO A 250 15.61 16.80 -30.62
C PRO A 250 16.14 16.56 -29.20
N LEU A 251 15.44 17.06 -28.20
CA LEU A 251 15.86 17.04 -26.81
C LEU A 251 15.14 15.94 -26.02
N SER A 252 15.80 15.36 -25.03
CA SER A 252 15.12 14.58 -23.99
C SER A 252 14.23 15.47 -23.12
N ASP A 253 13.29 14.90 -22.36
CA ASP A 253 12.41 15.68 -21.45
C ASP A 253 13.22 16.53 -20.46
N ALA A 254 14.31 15.99 -19.92
CA ALA A 254 15.20 16.68 -18.98
C ALA A 254 15.98 17.83 -19.65
N GLN A 255 16.41 17.66 -20.91
CA GLN A 255 17.05 18.73 -21.69
C GLN A 255 16.03 19.79 -22.13
N SER A 256 14.81 19.38 -22.49
CA SER A 256 13.71 20.25 -22.92
C SER A 256 13.31 21.27 -21.85
N ALA A 257 13.11 20.78 -20.62
CA ALA A 257 12.79 21.63 -19.47
C ALA A 257 13.88 22.69 -19.18
N PHE A 258 15.15 22.37 -19.46
CA PHE A 258 16.28 23.26 -19.18
C PHE A 258 16.59 24.22 -20.34
N ALA A 259 16.58 23.72 -21.58
CA ALA A 259 16.86 24.51 -22.77
C ALA A 259 15.80 25.60 -22.99
N SER A 260 14.54 25.35 -22.66
CA SER A 260 13.48 26.37 -22.70
C SER A 260 13.82 27.58 -21.83
N HIS A 261 14.26 27.34 -20.59
CA HIS A 261 14.66 28.38 -19.65
C HIS A 261 15.89 29.15 -20.15
N LEU A 262 16.98 28.48 -20.55
CA LEU A 262 18.17 29.20 -21.04
C LEU A 262 17.91 30.00 -22.32
N VAL A 263 17.23 29.42 -23.30
CA VAL A 263 16.89 30.12 -24.56
C VAL A 263 15.96 31.30 -24.31
N SER A 264 15.07 31.20 -23.29
CA SER A 264 14.23 32.33 -22.88
C SER A 264 15.05 33.50 -22.31
N ILE A 265 16.05 33.23 -21.48
CA ILE A 265 16.95 34.26 -20.90
C ILE A 265 17.70 35.00 -22.01
N VAL A 266 18.31 34.26 -22.95
CA VAL A 266 19.07 34.87 -24.06
C VAL A 266 18.16 35.67 -25.00
N ARG A 267 16.95 35.17 -25.31
CA ARG A 267 16.02 35.82 -26.26
C ARG A 267 15.23 36.99 -25.70
N TYR A 268 14.77 36.91 -24.46
CA TYR A 268 13.86 37.90 -23.89
C TYR A 268 14.59 38.91 -22.99
N ASP A 269 15.58 38.47 -22.22
CA ASP A 269 16.37 39.35 -21.35
C ASP A 269 17.63 39.90 -22.04
N GLY A 270 18.02 39.32 -23.19
CA GLY A 270 19.14 39.80 -24.01
C GLY A 270 20.52 39.58 -23.39
N LEU A 271 20.63 38.59 -22.48
CA LEU A 271 21.86 38.28 -21.74
C LEU A 271 22.69 37.21 -22.46
N SER A 272 23.80 37.60 -23.08
CA SER A 272 24.81 36.66 -23.62
C SER A 272 25.64 35.98 -22.51
N ALA A 273 25.53 36.41 -21.25
CA ALA A 273 26.14 35.76 -20.09
C ALA A 273 25.27 35.92 -18.83
N LEU A 274 25.23 34.87 -18.00
CA LEU A 274 24.50 34.86 -16.73
C LEU A 274 25.44 35.20 -15.56
N PRO A 275 25.33 36.38 -14.92
CA PRO A 275 26.19 36.76 -13.81
C PRO A 275 25.82 36.04 -12.50
N ILE A 276 26.83 35.61 -11.76
CA ILE A 276 26.74 34.89 -10.48
C ILE A 276 27.55 35.66 -9.42
N GLY A 277 26.91 36.02 -8.32
CA GLY A 277 27.57 36.68 -7.18
C GLY A 277 28.46 35.73 -6.37
N LYS A 278 29.40 36.30 -5.58
CA LYS A 278 30.29 35.53 -4.69
C LYS A 278 29.52 34.61 -3.74
N ASP A 279 28.45 35.11 -3.13
CA ASP A 279 27.60 34.33 -2.21
C ASP A 279 26.76 33.24 -2.90
N GLN A 280 26.74 33.21 -4.24
CA GLN A 280 25.92 32.32 -5.06
C GLN A 280 26.73 31.22 -5.77
N ILE A 281 28.06 31.34 -5.86
CA ILE A 281 28.89 30.38 -6.61
C ILE A 281 28.91 28.99 -5.96
N GLU A 282 28.93 28.91 -4.63
CA GLU A 282 28.88 27.63 -3.89
C GLU A 282 27.52 26.91 -4.08
N PRO A 283 26.35 27.56 -3.87
CA PRO A 283 25.06 26.99 -4.25
C PRO A 283 24.99 26.59 -5.73
N PHE A 284 25.49 27.43 -6.64
CA PHE A 284 25.48 27.15 -8.07
C PHE A 284 26.28 25.90 -8.43
N LEU A 285 27.52 25.78 -7.93
CA LEU A 285 28.36 24.61 -8.18
C LEU A 285 27.85 23.33 -7.51
N SER A 286 27.16 23.45 -6.37
CA SER A 286 26.66 22.30 -5.62
C SER A 286 25.29 21.80 -6.14
N GLN A 287 24.41 22.70 -6.59
CA GLN A 287 23.03 22.36 -6.99
C GLN A 287 22.81 22.42 -8.51
N VAL A 288 23.32 23.46 -9.19
CA VAL A 288 23.02 23.72 -10.60
C VAL A 288 24.01 23.01 -11.52
N ALA A 289 25.32 23.17 -11.29
CA ALA A 289 26.36 22.60 -12.14
C ALA A 289 26.30 21.07 -12.33
N PRO A 290 25.90 20.23 -11.35
CA PRO A 290 25.73 18.79 -11.57
C PRO A 290 24.55 18.48 -12.50
N GLY A 291 23.48 19.29 -12.45
CA GLY A 291 22.37 19.24 -13.40
C GLY A 291 22.84 19.61 -14.80
N LEU A 292 23.53 20.75 -14.94
CA LEU A 292 24.12 21.22 -16.21
C LEU A 292 25.01 20.15 -16.86
N LYS A 293 25.91 19.51 -16.10
CA LYS A 293 26.81 18.46 -16.60
C LYS A 293 26.09 17.19 -17.06
N LYS A 294 24.90 16.87 -16.54
CA LYS A 294 24.10 15.71 -16.97
C LYS A 294 23.37 15.94 -18.29
N ILE A 295 23.06 17.21 -18.61
CA ILE A 295 22.22 17.57 -19.76
C ILE A 295 22.96 18.32 -20.86
N SER A 296 24.14 18.89 -20.58
CA SER A 296 24.95 19.72 -21.48
C SER A 296 26.46 19.63 -21.20
N GLN A 297 27.28 20.07 -22.16
CA GLN A 297 28.73 20.20 -21.96
C GLN A 297 29.03 21.48 -21.16
N LEU A 298 29.04 21.38 -19.82
CA LEU A 298 29.53 22.45 -18.94
C LEU A 298 31.04 22.34 -18.74
N SER A 299 31.78 23.28 -19.33
CA SER A 299 33.19 23.53 -19.03
C SER A 299 33.34 24.54 -17.89
N ILE A 300 34.37 24.38 -17.07
CA ILE A 300 34.76 25.31 -16.00
C ILE A 300 36.20 25.72 -16.31
N SER A 301 36.50 27.01 -16.31
CA SER A 301 37.87 27.46 -16.59
C SER A 301 38.84 27.16 -15.45
N ASP A 302 40.12 27.00 -15.79
CA ASP A 302 41.18 26.65 -14.86
C ASP A 302 41.23 27.60 -13.65
N GLN A 303 40.98 28.89 -13.85
CA GLN A 303 40.95 29.92 -12.79
C GLN A 303 39.89 29.65 -11.72
N VAL A 304 38.73 29.12 -12.12
CA VAL A 304 37.65 28.71 -11.20
C VAL A 304 37.95 27.32 -10.65
N SER A 305 38.43 26.39 -11.49
CA SER A 305 38.75 25.01 -11.11
C SER A 305 39.85 24.93 -10.03
N ASP A 306 40.89 25.74 -10.11
CA ASP A 306 42.00 25.78 -9.13
C ASP A 306 41.55 26.27 -7.74
N ARG A 307 40.39 26.95 -7.64
CA ARG A 307 39.79 27.36 -6.37
C ARG A 307 38.79 26.35 -5.83
N ILE A 308 38.35 25.36 -6.61
CA ILE A 308 37.38 24.37 -6.18
C ILE A 308 38.05 23.34 -5.27
N ALA A 309 37.59 23.28 -4.02
CA ALA A 309 37.94 22.24 -3.07
C ALA A 309 36.81 21.22 -2.97
N SER A 310 37.14 19.93 -3.15
CA SER A 310 36.19 18.82 -3.03
C SER A 310 36.63 17.90 -1.90
N TYR A 311 35.84 17.87 -0.83
CA TYR A 311 36.02 17.00 0.33
C TYR A 311 34.74 16.21 0.57
N PRO A 312 34.80 14.94 1.02
CA PRO A 312 33.62 14.18 1.39
C PRO A 312 32.93 14.77 2.63
N LEU A 313 31.60 14.76 2.68
CA LEU A 313 30.83 15.24 3.82
C LEU A 313 30.93 14.27 5.02
N HIS A 314 31.60 14.74 6.07
CA HIS A 314 31.56 14.14 7.41
C HIS A 314 30.56 14.90 8.28
N ALA A 315 29.33 14.40 8.38
CA ALA A 315 28.32 14.95 9.28
C ALA A 315 28.49 14.38 10.70
N LYS A 316 28.33 15.23 11.73
CA LYS A 316 28.34 14.85 13.14
C LYS A 316 27.09 15.37 13.84
N VAL A 317 26.48 14.54 14.67
CA VAL A 317 25.33 14.90 15.52
C VAL A 317 25.74 14.74 16.97
N LEU A 318 25.79 15.85 17.71
CA LEU A 318 26.09 15.87 19.14
C LEU A 318 24.79 15.91 19.94
N LEU A 319 24.67 14.99 20.89
CA LEU A 319 23.53 14.83 21.79
C LEU A 319 23.96 15.07 23.24
N ASP A 320 23.34 16.07 23.88
CA ASP A 320 23.58 16.40 25.29
C ASP A 320 22.29 16.74 26.03
N ARG A 321 22.28 16.56 27.36
CA ARG A 321 21.11 16.76 28.23
C ARG A 321 21.19 18.10 28.97
N ALA A 322 20.22 18.98 28.72
CA ALA A 322 20.06 20.26 29.40
C ALA A 322 18.82 20.23 30.30
N GLY A 323 18.99 19.83 31.57
CA GLY A 323 17.85 19.64 32.49
C GLY A 323 17.02 18.41 32.11
N GLU A 324 15.73 18.59 31.84
CA GLU A 324 14.85 17.54 31.30
C GLU A 324 14.77 17.53 29.76
N GLN A 325 15.46 18.45 29.06
CA GLN A 325 15.46 18.51 27.59
C GLN A 325 16.67 17.77 27.00
N LEU A 326 16.46 17.12 25.84
CA LEU A 326 17.54 16.60 24.99
C LEU A 326 17.90 17.65 23.95
N THR A 327 19.16 18.08 23.91
CA THR A 327 19.67 19.03 22.91
C THR A 327 20.41 18.30 21.80
N VAL A 328 20.20 18.76 20.57
CA VAL A 328 20.76 18.22 19.33
C VAL A 328 21.55 19.33 18.64
N GLN A 329 22.81 19.05 18.29
CA GLN A 329 23.64 19.94 17.48
C GLN A 329 24.15 19.19 16.25
N LEU A 330 24.05 19.81 15.08
CA LEU A 330 24.48 19.24 13.81
C LEU A 330 25.66 20.05 13.27
N GLU A 331 26.71 19.34 12.83
CA GLU A 331 27.90 19.90 12.21
C GLU A 331 28.21 19.17 10.92
N TYR A 332 28.47 19.92 9.84
CA TYR A 332 28.96 19.40 8.57
C TYR A 332 30.44 19.76 8.41
N HIS A 333 31.30 18.75 8.31
CA HIS A 333 32.75 18.90 8.17
C HIS A 333 33.18 18.55 6.75
N TYR A 334 33.91 19.48 6.11
CA TYR A 334 34.46 19.40 4.75
C TYR A 334 35.97 19.71 4.81
N GLY A 335 36.78 18.70 5.13
CA GLY A 335 38.20 18.92 5.44
C GLY A 335 38.33 19.76 6.71
N ASP A 336 39.01 20.91 6.62
CA ASP A 336 39.17 21.87 7.72
C ASP A 336 37.97 22.84 7.86
N ALA A 337 37.03 22.85 6.91
CA ALA A 337 35.86 23.71 6.94
C ALA A 337 34.71 23.06 7.75
N MET A 338 34.08 23.83 8.63
CA MET A 338 32.94 23.40 9.45
C MET A 338 31.74 24.32 9.20
N VAL A 339 30.58 23.73 8.93
CA VAL A 339 29.30 24.43 8.74
C VAL A 339 28.28 23.93 9.76
N LYS A 340 27.63 24.84 10.46
CA LYS A 340 26.56 24.54 11.43
C LYS A 340 25.23 25.09 10.91
N PRO A 341 24.31 24.26 10.36
CA PRO A 341 23.10 24.75 9.71
C PRO A 341 22.15 25.55 10.63
N PHE A 342 22.22 25.36 11.96
CA PHE A 342 21.38 26.07 12.94
C PHE A 342 22.04 27.32 13.56
N GLU A 343 23.31 27.60 13.25
CA GLU A 343 24.02 28.81 13.70
C GLU A 343 24.29 29.72 12.49
N ASN A 344 23.91 31.00 12.55
CA ASN A 344 24.16 31.97 11.45
C ASN A 344 25.66 32.31 11.25
N ASP A 345 26.56 31.71 12.03
CA ASP A 345 28.00 31.94 11.94
C ASP A 345 28.59 31.09 10.80
N ARG A 346 28.64 31.66 9.60
CA ARG A 346 29.45 31.13 8.50
C ARG A 346 30.94 31.36 8.82
N SER A 347 31.48 30.63 9.79
CA SER A 347 32.93 30.60 10.06
C SER A 347 33.70 29.79 9.00
N ILE A 348 33.37 29.98 7.72
CA ILE A 348 34.12 29.46 6.59
C ILE A 348 35.28 30.43 6.37
N ASN A 349 36.41 30.11 6.98
CA ASN A 349 37.57 31.00 7.06
C ASN A 349 38.41 30.96 5.77
N SER A 350 37.79 31.29 4.62
CA SER A 350 38.46 31.23 3.31
C SER A 350 37.83 32.13 2.23
N ASP A 351 38.27 33.38 2.12
CA ASP A 351 38.12 34.24 0.92
C ASP A 351 38.87 33.70 -0.34
N LYS A 352 39.21 32.40 -0.39
CA LYS A 352 40.20 31.82 -1.32
C LYS A 352 39.82 30.48 -1.94
N GLN A 353 38.86 29.73 -1.38
CA GLN A 353 38.44 28.43 -1.88
C GLN A 353 36.93 28.35 -1.95
N ILE A 354 36.43 27.64 -2.96
CA ILE A 354 35.01 27.41 -3.22
C ILE A 354 34.72 25.96 -2.89
N PHE A 355 33.87 25.69 -1.91
CA PHE A 355 33.55 24.31 -1.52
C PHE A 355 32.36 23.78 -2.31
N ILE A 356 32.52 22.58 -2.90
CA ILE A 356 31.38 21.82 -3.41
C ILE A 356 30.78 21.04 -2.24
N ARG A 357 29.52 21.35 -1.90
CA ARG A 357 28.79 20.71 -0.80
C ARG A 357 27.96 19.54 -1.30
N ASP A 358 27.88 18.49 -0.50
CA ASP A 358 26.98 17.35 -0.72
C ASP A 358 25.57 17.71 -0.23
N VAL A 359 24.92 18.61 -0.98
CA VAL A 359 23.58 19.14 -0.64
C VAL A 359 22.55 18.02 -0.55
N ASP A 360 22.66 16.96 -1.35
CA ASP A 360 21.76 15.81 -1.30
C ASP A 360 21.85 15.08 0.04
N LYS A 361 23.07 14.85 0.57
CA LYS A 361 23.26 14.21 1.88
C LYS A 361 22.96 15.16 3.04
N GLU A 362 23.30 16.44 2.93
CA GLU A 362 22.91 17.47 3.92
C GLU A 362 21.38 17.52 4.06
N GLN A 363 20.65 17.61 2.94
CA GLN A 363 19.19 17.71 2.95
C GLN A 363 18.53 16.48 3.57
N ARG A 364 19.00 15.26 3.26
CA ARG A 364 18.48 14.03 3.90
C ARG A 364 18.62 14.03 5.42
N ILE A 365 19.72 14.59 5.94
CA ILE A 365 19.94 14.71 7.39
C ILE A 365 19.01 15.78 7.98
N MET A 366 18.81 16.91 7.27
CA MET A 366 17.84 17.94 7.68
C MET A 366 16.41 17.41 7.67
N ASP A 367 15.97 16.71 6.63
CA ASP A 367 14.62 16.13 6.51
C ASP A 367 14.32 15.16 7.69
N LEU A 368 15.31 14.38 8.13
CA LEU A 368 15.19 13.49 9.30
C LEU A 368 15.09 14.25 10.63
N LEU A 369 15.73 15.41 10.75
CA LEU A 369 15.63 16.26 11.95
C LEU A 369 14.34 17.10 11.95
N GLU A 370 13.87 17.56 10.79
CA GLU A 370 12.61 18.33 10.64
C GLU A 370 11.37 17.45 10.80
N SER A 371 11.46 16.15 10.46
CA SER A 371 10.38 15.17 10.70
C SER A 371 10.37 14.61 12.13
N ALA A 372 11.41 14.85 12.92
CA ALA A 372 11.47 14.48 14.34
C ALA A 372 10.70 15.49 15.22
N PRO A 373 10.26 15.09 16.44
CA PRO A 373 9.57 16.00 17.38
C PRO A 373 10.55 16.95 18.09
N LEU A 374 11.28 17.74 17.29
CA LEU A 374 12.28 18.70 17.74
C LEU A 374 11.73 20.13 17.66
N THR A 375 12.12 20.94 18.62
CA THR A 375 11.77 22.37 18.71
C THR A 375 13.03 23.22 18.72
N MET A 376 12.98 24.44 18.20
CA MET A 376 14.13 25.35 18.17
C MET A 376 14.00 26.42 19.25
N ASN A 377 14.78 26.27 20.34
CA ASN A 377 14.86 27.20 21.46
C ASN A 377 16.21 27.92 21.46
N ASN A 378 16.22 29.25 21.36
CA ASN A 378 17.42 30.09 21.41
C ASN A 378 18.57 29.62 20.48
N ARG A 379 18.25 29.23 19.23
CA ARG A 379 19.17 28.66 18.22
C ARG A 379 19.76 27.28 18.56
N LYS A 380 19.22 26.58 19.56
CA LYS A 380 19.47 25.16 19.79
C LYS A 380 18.25 24.35 19.39
N VAL A 381 18.48 23.20 18.78
CA VAL A 381 17.42 22.22 18.49
C VAL A 381 17.30 21.31 19.71
N CYS A 382 16.08 21.08 20.19
CA CYS A 382 15.84 20.24 21.37
C CYS A 382 14.50 19.49 21.33
N ALA A 383 14.51 18.25 21.79
CA ALA A 383 13.30 17.52 22.17
C ALA A 383 12.91 17.93 23.60
N ASP A 384 11.65 18.32 23.79
CA ASP A 384 11.07 18.69 25.08
C ASP A 384 9.92 17.75 25.43
N GLY A 385 9.88 17.29 26.68
CA GLY A 385 8.98 16.22 27.13
C GLY A 385 9.46 14.81 26.80
N GLU A 386 9.04 13.86 27.63
CA GLU A 386 9.48 12.46 27.57
C GLU A 386 9.15 11.77 26.23
N GLU A 387 7.96 12.03 25.67
CA GLU A 387 7.51 11.43 24.41
C GLU A 387 8.38 11.88 23.23
N ALA A 388 8.71 13.17 23.14
CA ALA A 388 9.58 13.69 22.08
C ALA A 388 11.01 13.13 22.17
N ILE A 389 11.54 13.04 23.39
CA ILE A 389 12.86 12.44 23.66
C ILE A 389 12.87 10.96 23.27
N CYS A 390 11.84 10.20 23.66
CA CYS A 390 11.70 8.78 23.34
C CYS A 390 11.61 8.55 21.82
N THR A 391 10.70 9.26 21.13
CA THR A 391 10.57 9.17 19.67
C THR A 391 11.87 9.52 18.96
N PHE A 392 12.57 10.59 19.36
CA PHE A 392 13.86 10.93 18.75
C PHE A 392 14.91 9.83 18.97
N LEU A 393 15.07 9.33 20.20
CA LEU A 393 16.10 8.34 20.54
C LEU A 393 15.88 6.96 19.92
N PHE A 394 14.63 6.51 19.74
CA PHE A 394 14.33 5.16 19.24
C PHE A 394 13.87 5.13 17.77
N GLU A 395 13.31 6.20 17.21
CA GLU A 395 12.83 6.23 15.81
C GLU A 395 13.70 7.04 14.85
N THR A 396 14.26 8.17 15.31
CA THR A 396 15.07 9.06 14.47
C THR A 396 16.55 8.73 14.56
N LEU A 397 17.09 8.51 15.76
CA LEU A 397 18.51 8.31 15.98
C LEU A 397 19.11 7.13 15.20
N PRO A 398 18.49 5.94 15.14
CA PRO A 398 19.04 4.82 14.35
C PRO A 398 19.16 5.14 12.84
N LYS A 399 18.26 5.98 12.30
CA LYS A 399 18.31 6.43 10.90
C LYS A 399 19.38 7.51 10.67
N LEU A 400 19.77 8.24 11.71
CA LEU A 400 20.86 9.21 11.67
C LEU A 400 22.24 8.53 11.77
N GLU A 401 22.35 7.41 12.49
CA GLU A 401 23.59 6.61 12.59
C GLU A 401 24.10 6.13 11.21
N ASP A 402 23.20 5.83 10.27
CA ASP A 402 23.54 5.47 8.88
C ASP A 402 24.14 6.64 8.06
N LEU A 403 23.93 7.89 8.47
CA LEU A 403 24.24 9.09 7.69
C LEU A 403 25.29 10.01 8.33
N ALA A 404 25.40 10.00 9.67
CA ALA A 404 26.21 10.90 10.47
C ALA A 404 26.86 10.20 11.69
N GLU A 405 28.01 10.71 12.13
CA GLU A 405 28.68 10.26 13.36
C GLU A 405 27.93 10.80 14.59
N ILE A 406 27.41 9.89 15.43
CA ILE A 406 26.66 10.25 16.64
C ILE A 406 27.58 10.35 17.86
N LEU A 407 27.56 11.49 18.55
CA LEU A 407 28.34 11.76 19.76
C LEU A 407 27.41 12.07 20.94
N MET A 408 27.32 11.14 21.89
CA MET A 408 26.40 11.25 23.05
C MET A 408 27.15 11.44 24.37
N THR A 409 26.71 12.40 25.20
CA THR A 409 27.22 12.50 26.58
C THR A 409 26.69 11.36 27.45
N ASN A 410 27.40 11.05 28.55
CA ASN A 410 27.00 9.97 29.47
C ASN A 410 25.58 10.19 30.07
N ALA A 411 25.14 11.44 30.17
CA ALA A 411 23.79 11.79 30.65
C ALA A 411 22.69 11.39 29.66
N VAL A 412 22.97 11.42 28.35
CA VAL A 412 22.04 10.94 27.31
C VAL A 412 22.15 9.42 27.17
N LYS A 413 23.35 8.84 27.29
CA LYS A 413 23.52 7.37 27.31
C LYS A 413 22.74 6.72 28.45
N ALA A 414 22.56 7.39 29.58
CA ALA A 414 21.73 6.92 30.68
C ALA A 414 20.22 6.85 30.36
N PHE A 415 19.74 7.48 29.28
CA PHE A 415 18.36 7.33 28.81
C PHE A 415 18.11 6.04 28.04
N VAL A 416 19.15 5.46 27.43
CA VAL A 416 19.06 4.25 26.59
C VAL A 416 19.66 3.07 27.35
N LEU A 417 18.83 2.09 27.68
CA LEU A 417 19.32 0.84 28.29
C LEU A 417 20.10 0.01 27.24
N PRO A 418 21.08 -0.81 27.66
CA PRO A 418 21.61 -1.87 26.81
C PRO A 418 20.48 -2.80 26.34
N ALA A 419 20.60 -3.35 25.13
CA ALA A 419 19.55 -4.14 24.45
C ALA A 419 19.29 -5.56 25.07
N GLN A 420 19.06 -5.62 26.38
CA GLN A 420 18.92 -6.86 27.16
C GLN A 420 17.59 -6.96 27.92
N ASN A 421 16.76 -5.91 27.93
CA ASN A 421 15.50 -5.88 28.69
C ASN A 421 14.34 -6.60 27.99
N THR A 422 14.58 -7.77 27.38
CA THR A 422 13.53 -8.57 26.74
C THR A 422 12.61 -9.18 27.79
N PRO A 423 11.27 -9.02 27.70
CA PRO A 423 10.35 -9.69 28.59
C PRO A 423 10.34 -11.20 28.36
N PHE A 424 10.43 -11.96 29.45
CA PHE A 424 10.22 -13.38 29.49
C PHE A 424 8.94 -13.71 30.28
N ALA A 425 8.08 -14.57 29.74
CA ALA A 425 6.90 -15.05 30.46
C ALA A 425 6.99 -16.56 30.70
N SER A 426 6.72 -17.04 31.92
CA SER A 426 6.59 -18.47 32.21
C SER A 426 5.16 -18.84 32.57
N ILE A 427 4.66 -19.96 32.03
CA ILE A 427 3.28 -20.42 32.25
C ILE A 427 3.28 -21.71 33.04
N ASP A 428 2.67 -21.64 34.21
CA ASP A 428 2.51 -22.75 35.15
C ASP A 428 1.04 -22.96 35.53
N VAL A 429 0.79 -24.04 36.26
CA VAL A 429 -0.51 -24.38 36.84
C VAL A 429 -0.38 -24.24 38.35
N ASP A 430 -1.31 -23.52 38.99
CA ASP A 430 -1.36 -23.38 40.44
C ASP A 430 -1.44 -24.76 41.12
N SER A 431 -0.91 -24.83 42.34
CA SER A 431 -1.03 -25.93 43.30
C SER A 431 -2.44 -26.51 43.43
N GLY A 432 -3.48 -25.67 43.32
CA GLY A 432 -4.88 -26.09 43.36
C GLY A 432 -5.46 -26.63 42.04
N GLY A 433 -4.69 -26.64 40.95
CA GLY A 433 -5.09 -27.16 39.64
C GLY A 433 -6.16 -26.35 38.87
N ASN A 434 -6.71 -25.30 39.48
CA ASN A 434 -7.85 -24.53 38.97
C ASN A 434 -7.47 -23.28 38.16
N TRP A 435 -6.20 -22.87 38.23
CA TRP A 435 -5.70 -21.63 37.63
C TRP A 435 -4.38 -21.86 36.88
N LEU A 436 -4.24 -21.12 35.78
CA LEU A 436 -2.99 -20.93 35.07
C LEU A 436 -2.35 -19.65 35.59
N GLU A 437 -1.06 -19.72 35.91
CA GLU A 437 -0.29 -18.59 36.41
C GLU A 437 0.76 -18.23 35.36
N VAL A 438 0.60 -17.06 34.75
CA VAL A 438 1.61 -16.48 33.85
C VAL A 438 2.47 -15.54 34.69
N ASN A 439 3.73 -15.89 34.89
CA ASN A 439 4.71 -15.08 35.60
C ASN A 439 5.53 -14.29 34.57
N PHE A 440 5.75 -13.00 34.79
CA PHE A 440 6.54 -12.15 33.91
C PHE A 440 7.85 -11.74 34.59
N GLN A 441 8.95 -11.85 33.84
CA GLN A 441 10.30 -11.50 34.25
C GLN A 441 10.92 -10.60 33.16
N ILE A 442 11.71 -9.62 33.54
CA ILE A 442 12.45 -8.79 32.58
C ILE A 442 13.87 -8.61 33.13
N GLU A 443 14.89 -9.01 32.36
CA GLU A 443 16.27 -8.93 32.83
C GLU A 443 16.66 -7.47 33.12
N GLY A 444 17.36 -7.25 34.23
CA GLY A 444 17.79 -5.92 34.68
C GLY A 444 16.70 -5.02 35.27
N ILE A 445 15.45 -5.48 35.41
CA ILE A 445 14.34 -4.68 35.96
C ILE A 445 13.87 -5.27 37.30
N ALA A 446 13.69 -4.39 38.30
CA ALA A 446 13.12 -4.76 39.59
C ALA A 446 11.63 -5.13 39.45
N GLU A 447 11.20 -6.13 40.21
CA GLU A 447 9.85 -6.68 40.19
C GLU A 447 8.77 -5.58 40.19
N ASP A 448 8.78 -4.63 41.14
CA ASP A 448 7.79 -3.56 41.29
C ASP A 448 7.58 -2.66 40.04
N HIS A 449 8.53 -2.65 39.11
CA HIS A 449 8.41 -1.96 37.82
C HIS A 449 7.84 -2.84 36.71
N ILE A 450 8.03 -4.16 36.76
CA ILE A 450 7.47 -5.10 35.79
C ILE A 450 5.94 -4.98 35.76
N GLU A 451 5.28 -4.86 36.92
CA GLU A 451 3.81 -4.69 36.96
C GLU A 451 3.38 -3.43 36.21
N ARG A 452 4.07 -2.31 36.45
CA ARG A 452 3.76 -1.02 35.82
C ARG A 452 4.06 -1.01 34.32
N ILE A 453 5.05 -1.77 33.86
CA ILE A 453 5.36 -2.00 32.44
C ILE A 453 4.22 -2.78 31.79
N LEU A 454 3.78 -3.91 32.37
CA LEU A 454 2.66 -4.71 31.86
C LEU A 454 1.34 -3.90 31.84
N GLN A 455 1.08 -3.13 32.89
CA GLN A 455 -0.04 -2.20 32.93
C GLN A 455 0.05 -1.11 31.85
N SER A 456 1.26 -0.65 31.50
CA SER A 456 1.48 0.32 30.42
C SER A 456 1.29 -0.28 29.02
N LEU A 457 1.56 -1.58 28.84
CA LEU A 457 1.19 -2.33 27.63
C LEU A 457 -0.33 -2.43 27.46
N VAL A 458 -1.07 -2.76 28.53
CA VAL A 458 -2.55 -2.76 28.51
C VAL A 458 -3.13 -1.37 28.23
N GLU A 459 -2.47 -0.31 28.73
CA GLU A 459 -2.81 1.09 28.42
C GLU A 459 -2.31 1.56 27.03
N LYS A 460 -1.64 0.69 26.26
CA LYS A 460 -1.10 0.94 24.91
C LYS A 460 -0.17 2.15 24.83
N LYS A 461 0.65 2.34 25.86
CA LYS A 461 1.70 3.37 25.87
C LYS A 461 2.87 2.92 25.00
N ARG A 462 3.51 3.90 24.35
CA ARG A 462 4.70 3.69 23.51
C ARG A 462 5.96 3.40 24.31
N TYR A 463 6.04 3.85 25.56
CA TYR A 463 7.21 3.73 26.42
C TYR A 463 6.88 3.66 27.92
N TYR A 464 7.88 3.28 28.73
CA TYR A 464 7.88 3.39 30.20
C TYR A 464 9.20 3.97 30.72
N ARG A 465 9.15 4.92 31.67
CA ARG A 465 10.33 5.56 32.29
C ARG A 465 10.67 4.90 33.64
N LEU A 466 11.88 4.37 33.77
CA LEU A 466 12.41 3.83 35.03
C LEU A 466 12.84 4.95 36.00
N PRO A 467 12.95 4.70 37.32
CA PRO A 467 13.48 5.68 38.28
C PRO A 467 14.95 6.07 38.05
N SER A 468 15.72 5.26 37.32
CA SER A 468 17.05 5.63 36.81
C SER A 468 17.00 6.77 35.79
N GLY A 469 15.81 7.10 35.28
CA GLY A 469 15.58 8.03 34.19
C GLY A 469 15.52 7.39 32.81
N ALA A 470 15.92 6.12 32.69
CA ALA A 470 15.99 5.40 31.41
C ALA A 470 14.61 5.06 30.83
N PHE A 471 14.51 5.03 29.51
CA PHE A 471 13.29 4.69 28.78
C PHE A 471 13.34 3.25 28.27
N ILE A 472 12.20 2.57 28.38
CA ILE A 472 11.94 1.26 27.78
C ILE A 472 10.93 1.48 26.65
N PRO A 473 11.29 1.28 25.38
CA PRO A 473 10.32 1.26 24.29
C PRO A 473 9.43 0.02 24.44
N LEU A 474 8.11 0.22 24.35
CA LEU A 474 7.12 -0.85 24.47
C LEU A 474 6.61 -1.34 23.11
N GLU A 475 7.08 -0.72 22.03
CA GLU A 475 6.75 -1.07 20.64
C GLU A 475 7.74 -2.08 20.02
N ASP A 476 8.86 -2.37 20.71
CA ASP A 476 9.81 -3.42 20.33
C ASP A 476 9.13 -4.79 20.23
N GLU A 477 9.56 -5.62 19.28
CA GLU A 477 8.93 -6.91 18.91
C GLU A 477 8.58 -7.82 20.11
N ALA A 478 9.45 -7.89 21.11
CA ALA A 478 9.24 -8.68 22.32
C ALA A 478 8.16 -8.09 23.26
N PHE A 479 8.12 -6.77 23.42
CA PHE A 479 7.08 -6.09 24.21
C PHE A 479 5.74 -6.05 23.47
N ALA A 480 5.76 -5.82 22.16
CA ALA A 480 4.59 -5.90 21.28
C ALA A 480 3.94 -7.28 21.32
N SER A 481 4.74 -8.36 21.33
CA SER A 481 4.25 -9.74 21.50
C SER A 481 3.49 -9.95 22.82
N VAL A 482 4.02 -9.43 23.93
CA VAL A 482 3.34 -9.49 25.24
C VAL A 482 2.09 -8.60 25.26
N GLY A 483 2.14 -7.42 24.66
CA GLY A 483 0.97 -6.54 24.51
C GLY A 483 -0.16 -7.20 23.73
N GLN A 484 0.14 -7.85 22.59
CA GLN A 484 -0.83 -8.61 21.80
C GLN A 484 -1.43 -9.77 22.60
N MET A 485 -0.61 -10.53 23.34
CA MET A 485 -1.09 -11.61 24.21
C MET A 485 -2.10 -11.09 25.26
N LEU A 486 -1.82 -9.96 25.91
CA LEU A 486 -2.71 -9.35 26.90
C LEU A 486 -4.02 -8.84 26.27
N ASP A 487 -3.93 -8.22 25.09
CA ASP A 487 -5.08 -7.77 24.29
C ASP A 487 -6.00 -8.94 23.89
N GLU A 488 -5.45 -10.01 23.32
CA GLU A 488 -6.23 -11.17 22.87
C GLU A 488 -6.92 -11.89 24.03
N LEU A 489 -6.23 -12.01 25.17
CA LEU A 489 -6.82 -12.52 26.41
C LEU A 489 -7.82 -11.54 27.05
N ASN A 490 -7.96 -10.32 26.53
CA ASN A 490 -8.81 -9.24 27.05
C ASN A 490 -8.51 -8.93 28.53
N ILE A 491 -7.22 -8.80 28.86
CA ILE A 491 -6.77 -8.55 30.24
C ILE A 491 -6.94 -7.09 30.61
N SER A 492 -7.50 -6.86 31.79
CA SER A 492 -7.61 -5.55 32.41
C SER A 492 -6.43 -5.25 33.33
N LYS A 493 -6.12 -3.97 33.51
CA LYS A 493 -5.03 -3.49 34.38
C LYS A 493 -5.05 -4.11 35.79
N ASN A 494 -6.24 -4.36 36.33
CA ASN A 494 -6.44 -4.85 37.70
C ASN A 494 -6.18 -6.36 37.87
N GLU A 495 -6.12 -7.12 36.78
CA GLU A 495 -5.83 -8.57 36.78
C GLU A 495 -4.33 -8.86 36.75
N LEU A 496 -3.49 -7.84 36.50
CA LEU A 496 -2.04 -7.88 36.59
C LEU A 496 -1.60 -7.42 37.99
N GLN A 497 -1.17 -8.36 38.83
CA GLN A 497 -0.75 -8.10 40.20
C GLN A 497 0.48 -8.93 40.56
N ASN A 498 1.45 -8.35 41.25
CA ASN A 498 2.68 -9.05 41.67
C ASN A 498 3.40 -9.75 40.50
N HIS A 499 3.43 -9.12 39.32
CA HIS A 499 4.11 -9.63 38.12
C HIS A 499 3.49 -10.93 37.58
N GLN A 500 2.27 -11.24 38.03
CA GLN A 500 1.52 -12.43 37.70
C GLN A 500 0.18 -12.07 37.06
N LEU A 501 -0.26 -12.97 36.17
CA LEU A 501 -1.60 -12.98 35.60
C LEU A 501 -2.22 -14.35 35.87
N LYS A 502 -3.35 -14.37 36.60
CA LYS A 502 -4.07 -15.61 36.93
C LYS A 502 -5.26 -15.80 35.99
N LEU A 503 -5.27 -16.91 35.26
CA LEU A 503 -6.25 -17.21 34.22
C LEU A 503 -6.98 -18.52 34.53
N PRO A 504 -8.31 -18.60 34.29
CA PRO A 504 -9.02 -19.87 34.41
C PRO A 504 -8.47 -20.93 33.45
N MET A 505 -8.43 -22.20 33.87
CA MET A 505 -7.90 -23.33 33.07
C MET A 505 -8.51 -23.43 31.66
N TYR A 506 -9.78 -23.06 31.47
CA TYR A 506 -10.43 -23.09 30.15
C TYR A 506 -9.80 -22.13 29.12
N ARG A 507 -9.05 -21.10 29.57
CA ARG A 507 -8.29 -20.21 28.67
C ARG A 507 -6.97 -20.83 28.20
N GLY A 508 -6.59 -22.02 28.70
CA GLY A 508 -5.37 -22.71 28.30
C GLY A 508 -5.25 -22.97 26.80
N GLY A 509 -6.35 -23.30 26.12
CA GLY A 509 -6.35 -23.45 24.66
C GLY A 509 -6.19 -22.13 23.90
N GLN A 510 -6.69 -21.01 24.46
CA GLN A 510 -6.48 -19.67 23.89
C GLN A 510 -5.01 -19.24 24.04
N LEU A 511 -4.42 -19.50 25.22
CA LEU A 511 -2.99 -19.34 25.44
C LEU A 511 -2.19 -20.16 24.43
N GLU A 512 -2.49 -21.45 24.26
CA GLU A 512 -1.76 -22.29 23.29
C GLU A 512 -1.85 -21.75 21.85
N SER A 513 -3.02 -21.21 21.42
CA SER A 513 -3.15 -20.63 20.09
C SER A 513 -2.40 -19.30 19.90
N ILE A 514 -2.27 -18.50 20.96
CA ILE A 514 -1.41 -17.31 20.96
C ILE A 514 0.05 -17.77 20.88
N LEU A 515 0.43 -18.72 21.73
CA LEU A 515 1.80 -19.21 21.94
C LEU A 515 2.27 -20.21 20.87
N GLY A 516 1.95 -19.94 19.59
CA GLY A 516 2.44 -20.68 18.44
C GLY A 516 3.97 -20.62 18.31
N GLU A 517 4.51 -21.24 17.25
CA GLU A 517 5.92 -21.58 17.09
C GLU A 517 6.93 -20.41 17.11
N GLN A 518 6.50 -19.14 17.23
CA GLN A 518 7.34 -17.95 16.98
C GLN A 518 7.44 -16.92 18.10
N HIS A 519 6.80 -17.10 19.27
CA HIS A 519 6.97 -16.12 20.37
C HIS A 519 8.27 -16.32 21.15
N ALA A 520 9.32 -15.65 20.67
CA ALA A 520 10.57 -15.46 21.40
C ALA A 520 10.27 -14.85 22.79
N GLY A 521 10.71 -15.52 23.85
CA GLY A 521 10.54 -15.06 25.23
C GLY A 521 9.43 -15.76 26.05
N ILE A 522 8.66 -16.72 25.52
CA ILE A 522 7.62 -17.39 26.35
C ILE A 522 7.95 -18.85 26.68
N GLY A 523 8.32 -19.08 27.95
CA GLY A 523 8.65 -20.38 28.53
C GLY A 523 7.42 -21.17 29.00
N ILE A 524 6.97 -22.11 28.18
CA ILE A 524 5.85 -22.99 28.54
C ILE A 524 6.33 -24.15 29.44
N SER A 525 5.81 -24.28 30.66
CA SER A 525 6.27 -25.32 31.59
C SER A 525 5.82 -26.74 31.21
N LYS A 526 6.56 -27.74 31.72
CA LYS A 526 6.26 -29.17 31.48
C LYS A 526 4.90 -29.59 32.04
N VAL A 527 4.39 -28.90 33.06
CA VAL A 527 3.09 -29.18 33.67
C VAL A 527 1.97 -28.73 32.74
N PHE A 528 2.03 -27.48 32.24
CA PHE A 528 1.04 -26.96 31.30
C PHE A 528 1.04 -27.71 29.97
N ARG A 529 2.21 -28.06 29.41
CA ARG A 529 2.30 -28.92 28.21
C ARG A 529 1.65 -30.29 28.42
N ARG A 530 1.79 -30.90 29.61
CA ARG A 530 1.16 -32.18 29.94
C ARG A 530 -0.36 -32.05 30.06
N PHE A 531 -0.85 -30.95 30.65
CA PHE A 531 -2.27 -30.62 30.70
C PHE A 531 -2.87 -30.48 29.29
N LEU A 532 -2.28 -29.65 28.43
CA LEU A 532 -2.73 -29.48 27.04
C LEU A 532 -2.74 -30.80 26.26
N ASN A 533 -1.69 -31.61 26.40
CA ASN A 533 -1.61 -32.91 25.73
C ASN A 533 -2.71 -33.88 26.20
N ARG A 534 -3.03 -33.90 27.49
CA ARG A 534 -4.12 -34.72 28.06
C ARG A 534 -5.52 -34.23 27.63
N LEU A 535 -5.71 -32.92 27.44
CA LEU A 535 -6.96 -32.42 26.86
C LEU A 535 -7.13 -32.81 25.38
N LYS A 536 -6.03 -32.87 24.63
CA LYS A 536 -6.03 -33.29 23.21
C LYS A 536 -6.15 -34.79 23.02
N ASN A 537 -5.60 -35.57 23.95
CA ASN A 537 -5.57 -37.03 23.92
C ASN A 537 -6.09 -37.59 25.26
N PRO A 538 -7.42 -37.75 25.43
CA PRO A 538 -8.04 -38.22 26.66
C PRO A 538 -7.54 -39.60 27.10
N ASP A 539 -7.24 -40.49 26.14
CA ASP A 539 -6.69 -41.84 26.34
C ASP A 539 -5.35 -41.88 27.11
N LEU A 540 -4.70 -40.72 27.34
CA LEU A 540 -3.52 -40.59 28.18
C LEU A 540 -3.83 -40.55 29.69
N ILE A 541 -5.11 -40.56 30.08
CA ILE A 541 -5.56 -40.78 31.45
C ILE A 541 -6.57 -41.92 31.41
N ASP A 542 -6.24 -43.04 32.06
CA ASP A 542 -7.15 -44.17 32.17
C ASP A 542 -7.99 -44.00 33.46
N PHE A 543 -9.27 -43.69 33.30
CA PHE A 543 -10.23 -43.71 34.40
C PHE A 543 -11.06 -45.01 34.32
N ASP A 544 -11.07 -45.80 35.38
CA ASP A 544 -11.92 -46.99 35.46
C ASP A 544 -13.41 -46.63 35.28
N VAL A 545 -14.17 -47.53 34.66
CA VAL A 545 -15.64 -47.42 34.58
C VAL A 545 -16.24 -47.89 35.91
N PRO A 546 -17.25 -47.21 36.48
CA PRO A 546 -17.91 -47.62 37.72
C PRO A 546 -18.36 -49.08 37.71
N GLU A 547 -18.03 -49.83 38.76
CA GLU A 547 -18.48 -51.22 38.89
C GLU A 547 -20.01 -51.31 39.05
N SER A 548 -20.64 -50.26 39.59
CA SER A 548 -22.10 -50.12 39.71
C SER A 548 -22.82 -49.77 38.40
N LEU A 549 -22.11 -49.58 37.28
CA LEU A 549 -22.73 -49.33 35.98
C LEU A 549 -23.36 -50.61 35.42
N HIS A 550 -24.69 -50.66 35.33
CA HIS A 550 -25.45 -51.79 34.81
C HIS A 550 -25.47 -51.84 33.26
N ALA A 551 -24.32 -51.62 32.63
CA ALA A 551 -24.10 -51.74 31.19
C ALA A 551 -22.61 -51.85 30.82
N GLN A 552 -22.33 -52.44 29.66
CA GLN A 552 -21.01 -52.38 29.03
C GLN A 552 -20.96 -51.23 28.02
N LEU A 553 -20.02 -50.30 28.20
CA LEU A 553 -19.74 -49.25 27.24
C LEU A 553 -19.04 -49.84 26.00
N ARG A 554 -19.43 -49.38 24.81
CA ARG A 554 -18.66 -49.64 23.57
C ARG A 554 -17.42 -48.75 23.55
N ASP A 555 -16.39 -49.13 22.78
CA ASP A 555 -15.10 -48.42 22.72
C ASP A 555 -15.23 -46.89 22.54
N TYR A 556 -16.09 -46.44 21.63
CA TYR A 556 -16.34 -45.01 21.40
C TYR A 556 -17.12 -44.33 22.54
N GLN A 557 -17.93 -45.08 23.31
CA GLN A 557 -18.64 -44.59 24.50
C GLN A 557 -17.69 -44.51 25.70
N PHE A 558 -16.76 -45.46 25.80
CA PHE A 558 -15.66 -45.42 26.77
C PHE A 558 -14.76 -44.20 26.51
N TYR A 559 -14.40 -43.93 25.25
CA TYR A 559 -13.67 -42.71 24.87
C TYR A 559 -14.42 -41.42 25.30
N GLY A 560 -15.73 -41.33 25.04
CA GLY A 560 -16.55 -40.19 25.48
C GLY A 560 -16.65 -40.05 27.01
N TYR A 561 -16.67 -41.18 27.74
CA TYR A 561 -16.53 -41.20 29.21
C TYR A 561 -15.15 -40.69 29.67
N GLN A 562 -14.04 -41.20 29.10
CA GLN A 562 -12.68 -40.73 29.41
C GLN A 562 -12.52 -39.23 29.18
N TRP A 563 -13.10 -38.71 28.09
CA TRP A 563 -13.11 -37.28 27.79
C TRP A 563 -13.87 -36.46 28.85
N MET A 564 -15.09 -36.88 29.25
CA MET A 564 -15.83 -36.20 30.32
C MET A 564 -15.12 -36.27 31.68
N LYS A 565 -14.50 -37.41 32.02
CA LYS A 565 -13.67 -37.56 33.23
C LYS A 565 -12.46 -36.65 33.21
N THR A 566 -11.79 -36.53 32.06
CA THR A 566 -10.65 -35.62 31.88
C THR A 566 -11.06 -34.16 32.07
N LEU A 567 -12.22 -33.74 31.56
CA LEU A 567 -12.76 -32.40 31.81
C LEU A 567 -13.09 -32.17 33.28
N GLY A 568 -13.82 -33.11 33.92
CA GLY A 568 -14.16 -33.04 35.34
C GLY A 568 -12.92 -32.98 36.25
N HIS A 569 -11.88 -33.75 35.93
CA HIS A 569 -10.60 -33.74 36.64
C HIS A 569 -9.89 -32.38 36.62
N TYR A 570 -10.00 -31.63 35.52
CA TYR A 570 -9.41 -30.29 35.37
C TYR A 570 -10.36 -29.14 35.70
N GLY A 571 -11.55 -29.41 36.26
CA GLY A 571 -12.53 -28.37 36.55
C GLY A 571 -13.03 -27.64 35.28
N LEU A 572 -13.15 -28.36 34.16
CA LEU A 572 -13.59 -27.83 32.88
C LEU A 572 -15.01 -28.29 32.54
N GLY A 573 -15.76 -27.43 31.85
CA GLY A 573 -17.03 -27.78 31.21
C GLY A 573 -16.79 -28.23 29.76
N GLY A 574 -17.75 -28.96 29.19
CA GLY A 574 -17.65 -29.51 27.83
C GLY A 574 -18.97 -29.51 27.07
N ILE A 575 -18.88 -29.68 25.74
CA ILE A 575 -20.04 -29.96 24.88
C ILE A 575 -19.81 -31.32 24.22
N LEU A 576 -20.53 -32.36 24.67
CA LEU A 576 -20.51 -33.67 24.03
C LEU A 576 -21.41 -33.64 22.79
N ALA A 577 -20.78 -33.66 21.61
CA ALA A 577 -21.42 -33.37 20.33
C ALA A 577 -21.61 -34.61 19.42
N ASP A 578 -21.59 -35.81 19.99
CA ASP A 578 -21.83 -37.08 19.31
C ASP A 578 -23.15 -37.12 18.52
N GLU A 579 -23.15 -37.85 17.41
CA GLU A 579 -24.35 -38.08 16.59
C GLU A 579 -25.51 -38.69 17.39
N MET A 580 -26.74 -38.38 16.96
CA MET A 580 -27.96 -38.87 17.60
C MET A 580 -28.01 -40.40 17.54
N GLY A 581 -28.25 -41.04 18.69
CA GLY A 581 -28.29 -42.51 18.80
C GLY A 581 -26.97 -43.18 19.23
N LEU A 582 -25.86 -42.45 19.32
CA LEU A 582 -24.58 -43.01 19.83
C LEU A 582 -24.58 -43.30 21.35
N GLY A 583 -25.55 -42.76 22.09
CA GLY A 583 -25.72 -43.03 23.52
C GLY A 583 -25.03 -42.04 24.46
N LYS A 584 -25.14 -40.73 24.19
CA LYS A 584 -24.67 -39.67 25.10
C LYS A 584 -25.20 -39.82 26.52
N THR A 585 -26.46 -40.25 26.68
CA THR A 585 -27.10 -40.50 27.98
C THR A 585 -26.33 -41.50 28.82
N ILE A 586 -26.04 -42.70 28.28
CA ILE A 586 -25.29 -43.74 29.01
C ILE A 586 -23.84 -43.33 29.32
N GLN A 587 -23.16 -42.62 28.41
CA GLN A 587 -21.84 -42.04 28.69
C GLN A 587 -21.91 -41.04 29.87
N THR A 588 -22.95 -40.20 29.89
CA THR A 588 -23.18 -39.20 30.95
C THR A 588 -23.52 -39.86 32.28
N ILE A 589 -24.36 -40.92 32.27
CA ILE A 589 -24.69 -41.70 33.47
C ILE A 589 -23.42 -42.33 34.06
N ALA A 590 -22.56 -42.93 33.24
CA ALA A 590 -21.27 -43.47 33.69
C ALA A 590 -20.38 -42.38 34.32
N PHE A 591 -20.31 -41.19 33.72
CA PHE A 591 -19.62 -40.04 34.29
C PHE A 591 -20.18 -39.64 35.67
N LEU A 592 -21.50 -39.43 35.78
CA LEU A 592 -22.13 -38.99 37.04
C LEU A 592 -21.98 -40.03 38.16
N LEU A 593 -22.14 -41.31 37.83
CA LEU A 593 -21.96 -42.43 38.75
C LEU A 593 -20.52 -42.48 39.30
N SER A 594 -19.53 -42.28 38.43
CA SER A 594 -18.11 -42.28 38.82
C SER A 594 -17.70 -41.10 39.72
N GLU A 595 -18.36 -39.94 39.63
CA GLU A 595 -18.12 -38.84 40.57
C GLU A 595 -18.85 -39.08 41.90
N LYS A 596 -19.99 -39.79 41.90
CA LYS A 596 -20.70 -40.20 43.13
C LYS A 596 -19.95 -41.25 43.93
N GLU A 597 -19.38 -42.27 43.28
CA GLU A 597 -18.55 -43.30 43.94
C GLU A 597 -17.27 -42.71 44.57
N LYS A 598 -16.67 -41.72 43.90
CA LYS A 598 -15.45 -41.03 44.34
C LYS A 598 -15.66 -40.14 45.56
N ASP A 599 -16.82 -39.50 45.69
CA ASP A 599 -17.19 -38.69 46.86
C ASP A 599 -18.69 -38.78 47.11
N SER A 600 -19.07 -39.57 48.13
CA SER A 600 -20.47 -39.76 48.54
C SER A 600 -21.10 -38.51 49.17
N THR A 601 -20.30 -37.50 49.54
CA THR A 601 -20.75 -36.21 50.09
C THR A 601 -21.00 -35.15 49.01
N THR A 602 -20.87 -35.53 47.73
CA THR A 602 -21.17 -34.67 46.58
C THR A 602 -22.53 -33.98 46.66
N GLN A 603 -22.54 -32.70 46.32
CA GLN A 603 -23.74 -31.91 46.09
C GLN A 603 -24.60 -32.52 44.95
N PRO A 604 -25.92 -32.29 44.91
CA PRO A 604 -26.78 -32.85 43.87
C PRO A 604 -26.34 -32.46 42.45
N VAL A 605 -26.69 -33.30 41.49
CA VAL A 605 -26.58 -33.03 40.05
C VAL A 605 -27.90 -32.42 39.56
N LEU A 606 -27.84 -31.45 38.64
CA LEU A 606 -29.01 -30.91 37.95
C LEU A 606 -28.98 -31.30 36.48
N ILE A 607 -29.96 -32.09 36.03
CA ILE A 607 -30.18 -32.44 34.63
C ILE A 607 -31.36 -31.59 34.11
N VAL A 608 -31.10 -30.83 33.04
CA VAL A 608 -32.09 -30.00 32.36
C VAL A 608 -32.28 -30.53 30.95
N SER A 609 -33.50 -30.93 30.59
CA SER A 609 -33.81 -31.49 29.28
C SER A 609 -35.14 -30.96 28.72
N PRO A 610 -35.49 -31.23 27.44
CA PRO A 610 -36.83 -31.02 26.93
C PRO A 610 -37.87 -31.76 27.78
N ALA A 611 -39.07 -31.19 27.95
CA ALA A 611 -40.12 -31.79 28.78
C ALA A 611 -40.56 -33.20 28.32
N SER A 612 -40.33 -33.55 27.06
CA SER A 612 -40.55 -34.89 26.51
C SER A 612 -39.50 -35.93 26.93
N LEU A 613 -38.33 -35.52 27.43
CA LEU A 613 -37.19 -36.39 27.74
C LEU A 613 -36.94 -36.58 29.24
N ILE A 614 -37.54 -35.78 30.13
CA ILE A 614 -37.33 -35.89 31.60
C ILE A 614 -37.65 -37.29 32.15
N TYR A 615 -38.70 -37.94 31.66
CA TYR A 615 -39.06 -39.31 32.05
C TYR A 615 -38.19 -40.37 31.37
N ASN A 616 -37.66 -40.09 30.18
CA ASN A 616 -36.68 -40.97 29.54
C ASN A 616 -35.38 -41.00 30.34
N TRP A 617 -34.88 -39.84 30.78
CA TRP A 617 -33.75 -39.75 31.70
C TRP A 617 -33.96 -40.55 32.98
N LYS A 618 -35.14 -40.45 33.62
CA LYS A 618 -35.47 -41.25 34.81
C LYS A 618 -35.42 -42.76 34.52
N ASN A 619 -35.95 -43.19 33.38
CA ASN A 619 -35.96 -44.61 32.98
C ASN A 619 -34.56 -45.13 32.64
N GLU A 620 -33.72 -44.33 31.98
CA GLU A 620 -32.33 -44.71 31.69
C GLU A 620 -31.46 -44.76 32.95
N LEU A 621 -31.62 -43.81 33.87
CA LEU A 621 -30.97 -43.87 35.19
C LEU A 621 -31.39 -45.12 35.98
N ALA A 622 -32.69 -45.39 36.11
CA ALA A 622 -33.19 -46.59 36.79
C ALA A 622 -32.74 -47.91 36.13
N LYS A 623 -32.35 -47.89 34.86
CA LYS A 623 -31.85 -49.06 34.12
C LYS A 623 -30.34 -49.25 34.27
N PHE A 624 -29.57 -48.16 34.16
CA PHE A 624 -28.11 -48.21 34.03
C PHE A 624 -27.36 -47.86 35.31
N ALA A 625 -27.99 -47.15 36.25
CA ALA A 625 -27.43 -46.74 37.54
C ALA A 625 -28.55 -46.72 38.62
N PRO A 626 -29.14 -47.88 38.96
CA PRO A 626 -30.30 -47.96 39.85
C PRO A 626 -30.03 -47.46 41.28
N ASP A 627 -28.76 -47.40 41.68
CA ASP A 627 -28.32 -46.92 43.00
C ASP A 627 -28.34 -45.38 43.13
N LEU A 628 -28.52 -44.64 42.02
CA LEU A 628 -28.60 -43.18 42.03
C LEU A 628 -30.03 -42.70 42.31
N HIS A 629 -30.21 -41.91 43.38
CA HIS A 629 -31.54 -41.37 43.72
C HIS A 629 -31.92 -40.18 42.82
N ALA A 630 -32.68 -40.44 41.76
CA ALA A 630 -33.08 -39.46 40.75
C ALA A 630 -34.56 -39.03 40.84
N VAL A 631 -34.79 -37.74 41.10
CA VAL A 631 -36.12 -37.12 41.27
C VAL A 631 -36.45 -36.24 40.06
N VAL A 632 -37.69 -36.35 39.54
CA VAL A 632 -38.18 -35.53 38.42
C VAL A 632 -39.05 -34.39 38.96
N ALA A 633 -38.54 -33.16 38.87
CA ALA A 633 -39.28 -31.94 39.20
C ALA A 633 -40.20 -31.54 38.04
N SER A 634 -41.42 -32.07 38.03
CA SER A 634 -42.48 -31.74 37.05
C SER A 634 -43.86 -31.76 37.70
N GLY A 635 -44.87 -31.23 37.00
CA GLY A 635 -46.23 -31.04 37.53
C GLY A 635 -46.58 -29.56 37.67
N THR A 636 -47.63 -29.27 38.44
CA THR A 636 -48.05 -27.93 38.86
C THR A 636 -47.06 -27.31 39.85
N VAL A 637 -47.22 -26.01 40.18
CA VAL A 637 -46.34 -25.34 41.15
C VAL A 637 -46.43 -25.99 42.54
N GLN A 638 -47.65 -26.31 43.00
CA GLN A 638 -47.86 -26.94 44.30
C GLN A 638 -47.19 -28.31 44.39
N GLU A 639 -47.38 -29.18 43.39
CA GLU A 639 -46.76 -30.51 43.34
C GLU A 639 -45.22 -30.42 43.39
N ARG A 640 -44.62 -29.38 42.77
CA ARG A 640 -43.17 -29.16 42.83
C ARG A 640 -42.70 -28.61 44.17
N GLU A 641 -43.43 -27.66 44.76
CA GLU A 641 -43.12 -27.15 46.11
C GLU A 641 -43.20 -28.26 47.16
N ASP A 642 -44.20 -29.14 47.07
CA ASP A 642 -44.36 -30.30 47.93
C ASP A 642 -43.19 -31.30 47.73
N LEU A 643 -42.79 -31.57 46.47
CA LEU A 643 -41.62 -32.41 46.15
C LEU A 643 -40.31 -31.84 46.72
N TYR A 644 -40.05 -30.53 46.55
CA TYR A 644 -38.83 -29.89 47.09
C TYR A 644 -38.78 -29.90 48.63
N GLN A 645 -39.92 -30.02 49.32
CA GLN A 645 -40.00 -30.15 50.78
C GLN A 645 -39.89 -31.61 51.27
N GLN A 646 -40.39 -32.58 50.50
CA GLN A 646 -40.37 -33.99 50.86
C GLN A 646 -39.02 -34.66 50.57
N GLU A 647 -38.37 -34.29 49.47
CA GLU A 647 -37.15 -34.95 48.99
C GLU A 647 -35.87 -34.38 49.62
N ALA A 648 -35.47 -34.96 50.76
CA ALA A 648 -34.29 -34.55 51.50
C ALA A 648 -32.98 -34.96 50.79
N LYS A 649 -32.51 -34.10 49.86
CA LYS A 649 -31.26 -34.24 49.07
C LYS A 649 -31.21 -35.50 48.18
N PRO A 650 -31.89 -35.52 47.03
CA PRO A 650 -31.64 -36.53 46.01
C PRO A 650 -30.25 -36.36 45.39
N ASP A 651 -29.71 -37.43 44.79
CA ASP A 651 -28.44 -37.38 44.06
C ASP A 651 -28.59 -36.59 42.75
N LEU A 652 -29.73 -36.72 42.07
CA LEU A 652 -30.03 -36.01 40.82
C LEU A 652 -31.42 -35.39 40.83
N TRP A 653 -31.48 -34.12 40.47
CA TRP A 653 -32.69 -33.43 40.04
C TRP A 653 -32.80 -33.46 38.51
N ILE A 654 -33.95 -33.88 37.99
CA ILE A 654 -34.27 -33.83 36.56
C ILE A 654 -35.41 -32.84 36.37
N THR A 655 -35.20 -31.80 35.55
CA THR A 655 -36.20 -30.76 35.31
C THR A 655 -36.25 -30.36 33.83
N SER A 656 -37.28 -29.62 33.45
CA SER A 656 -37.39 -29.06 32.10
C SER A 656 -36.86 -27.63 32.01
N TYR A 657 -36.37 -27.21 30.85
CA TYR A 657 -35.98 -25.80 30.60
C TYR A 657 -37.07 -24.78 30.97
N GLN A 658 -38.34 -25.14 30.80
CA GLN A 658 -39.47 -24.28 31.16
C GLN A 658 -39.67 -24.24 32.68
N THR A 659 -39.59 -25.40 33.34
CA THR A 659 -39.74 -25.53 34.80
C THR A 659 -38.63 -24.82 35.55
N LEU A 660 -37.36 -25.05 35.16
CA LEU A 660 -36.19 -24.37 35.73
C LEU A 660 -36.32 -22.84 35.71
N ARG A 661 -36.88 -22.30 34.62
CA ARG A 661 -37.11 -20.85 34.47
C ARG A 661 -38.23 -20.33 35.38
N GLN A 662 -39.27 -21.13 35.64
CA GLN A 662 -40.36 -20.78 36.55
C GLN A 662 -39.89 -20.79 38.01
N ASP A 663 -39.12 -21.82 38.38
CA ASP A 663 -38.75 -22.13 39.76
C ASP A 663 -37.37 -21.57 40.16
N ILE A 664 -36.80 -20.65 39.37
CA ILE A 664 -35.38 -20.30 39.46
C ILE A 664 -34.92 -19.85 40.86
N GLY A 665 -35.79 -19.17 41.63
CA GLY A 665 -35.49 -18.77 43.01
C GLY A 665 -35.27 -19.94 43.98
N THR A 666 -35.82 -21.12 43.68
CA THR A 666 -35.56 -22.37 44.43
C THR A 666 -34.15 -22.89 44.12
N TYR A 667 -33.73 -22.82 42.85
CA TYR A 667 -32.42 -23.32 42.40
C TYR A 667 -31.25 -22.34 42.68
N GLU A 668 -31.49 -21.02 42.74
CA GLU A 668 -30.46 -20.01 43.05
C GLU A 668 -29.81 -20.19 44.44
N ASN A 669 -30.55 -20.79 45.38
CA ASN A 669 -30.10 -21.02 46.76
C ASN A 669 -29.47 -22.41 46.98
N GLN A 670 -29.42 -23.25 45.94
CA GLN A 670 -28.82 -24.58 45.98
C GLN A 670 -27.47 -24.59 45.24
N GLU A 671 -26.53 -25.40 45.71
CA GLU A 671 -25.26 -25.64 45.03
C GLU A 671 -25.30 -27.01 44.37
N PHE A 672 -24.89 -27.08 43.10
CA PHE A 672 -24.87 -28.31 42.32
C PHE A 672 -23.43 -28.74 41.97
N SER A 673 -23.16 -30.04 42.06
CA SER A 673 -21.85 -30.61 41.70
C SER A 673 -21.62 -30.64 40.19
N THR A 674 -22.69 -30.82 39.40
CA THR A 674 -22.66 -30.83 37.94
C THR A 674 -24.00 -30.34 37.41
N LEU A 675 -23.95 -29.56 36.33
CA LEU A 675 -25.10 -29.17 35.52
C LEU A 675 -25.04 -29.88 34.17
N ILE A 676 -26.01 -30.75 33.88
CA ILE A 676 -26.19 -31.39 32.58
C ILE A 676 -27.26 -30.66 31.78
N LEU A 677 -26.93 -30.24 30.56
CA LEU A 677 -27.84 -29.55 29.65
C LEU A 677 -28.07 -30.41 28.40
N ASP A 678 -29.18 -31.13 28.36
CA ASP A 678 -29.56 -32.00 27.25
C ASP A 678 -30.27 -31.20 26.14
N GLU A 679 -30.03 -31.52 24.86
CA GLU A 679 -30.53 -30.77 23.70
C GLU A 679 -30.25 -29.24 23.84
N ALA A 680 -29.02 -28.90 24.26
CA ALA A 680 -28.60 -27.54 24.64
C ALA A 680 -28.71 -26.49 23.53
N GLN A 681 -28.97 -26.91 22.28
CA GLN A 681 -29.34 -26.04 21.17
C GLN A 681 -30.55 -25.14 21.45
N THR A 682 -31.46 -25.55 22.34
CA THR A 682 -32.58 -24.73 22.83
C THR A 682 -32.15 -23.43 23.53
N ILE A 683 -30.94 -23.37 24.07
CA ILE A 683 -30.40 -22.21 24.81
C ILE A 683 -30.02 -21.06 23.86
N LYS A 684 -29.74 -21.34 22.57
CA LYS A 684 -29.27 -20.33 21.59
C LYS A 684 -30.18 -19.10 21.42
N ASN A 685 -31.47 -19.23 21.71
CA ASN A 685 -32.47 -18.16 21.53
C ASN A 685 -32.77 -17.35 22.81
N LEU A 686 -32.12 -17.63 23.94
CA LEU A 686 -32.44 -16.97 25.22
C LEU A 686 -31.89 -15.54 25.36
N THR A 687 -30.95 -15.12 24.51
CA THR A 687 -30.26 -13.81 24.57
C THR A 687 -31.17 -12.60 24.33
N GLN A 688 -32.41 -12.79 23.83
CA GLN A 688 -33.34 -11.68 23.53
C GLN A 688 -34.22 -11.21 24.71
N ARG A 689 -34.13 -11.83 25.91
CA ARG A 689 -34.86 -11.34 27.10
C ARG A 689 -33.95 -11.25 28.33
N ARG A 690 -34.02 -10.10 29.02
CA ARG A 690 -33.15 -9.70 30.15
C ARG A 690 -33.20 -10.68 31.33
N ARG A 691 -32.08 -10.73 32.07
CA ARG A 691 -31.67 -11.66 33.17
C ARG A 691 -31.35 -13.08 32.70
N ASN A 692 -30.04 -13.39 32.66
CA ASN A 692 -29.56 -14.77 32.77
C ASN A 692 -29.88 -15.29 34.18
N PRO A 693 -30.39 -16.53 34.34
CA PRO A 693 -30.43 -17.20 35.63
C PRO A 693 -29.01 -17.56 36.10
N SER A 694 -28.68 -17.28 37.36
CA SER A 694 -27.38 -17.63 37.96
C SER A 694 -27.54 -18.78 38.96
N VAL A 695 -27.57 -20.02 38.45
CA VAL A 695 -27.48 -21.22 39.28
C VAL A 695 -26.02 -21.43 39.70
N LYS A 696 -25.78 -21.70 40.99
CA LYS A 696 -24.43 -22.01 41.48
C LYS A 696 -24.10 -23.47 41.21
N SER A 697 -23.24 -23.73 40.23
CA SER A 697 -22.69 -25.06 40.00
C SER A 697 -21.18 -25.03 39.78
N ARG A 698 -20.55 -26.17 40.04
CA ARG A 698 -19.27 -26.54 39.42
C ARG A 698 -19.47 -26.74 37.89
N PRO A 699 -18.40 -26.99 37.10
CA PRO A 699 -18.47 -26.92 35.64
C PRO A 699 -19.59 -27.78 35.04
N GLY A 700 -20.33 -27.21 34.08
CA GLY A 700 -21.42 -27.90 33.41
C GLY A 700 -20.98 -28.68 32.17
N ILE A 701 -21.65 -29.79 31.88
CA ILE A 701 -21.52 -30.57 30.65
C ILE A 701 -22.80 -30.39 29.83
N ALA A 702 -22.67 -29.90 28.60
CA ALA A 702 -23.78 -29.82 27.67
C ALA A 702 -23.76 -31.01 26.72
N LEU A 703 -24.92 -31.59 26.45
CA LEU A 703 -25.14 -32.61 25.43
C LEU A 703 -25.85 -31.93 24.26
N ARG A 704 -25.35 -32.17 23.04
CA ARG A 704 -25.84 -31.49 21.84
C ARG A 704 -26.98 -32.21 21.15
#